data_AF-R1FQN2-F1
#
_entry.id   AF-R1FQN2-F1
#
_cell.length_a   1.000
_cell.length_b   1.000
_cell.length_c   1.000
_cell.angle_alpha   90.00
_cell.angle_beta   90.00
_cell.angle_gamma   90.00
#
_symmetry.space_group_name_H-M   'P 1'
#
loop_
_entity.id
_entity.type
_entity.pdbx_description
1 polymer ?
#
loop_
_entity_poly.entity_id
_entity_poly.type
_entity_poly.pdbx_seq_one_letter_code
_entity_poly.pdbx_strand_id
1 'polypeptide(L)'
;MGGPRQLRLQGRSGSAQLKTTTSATPEPAGQVEFIPTEVPITWLLQQVKLPGGLVGAAHVLSFKIDRDAEGCRTPRRNPQVEAALHAARELCAWSKRVCQFMNQRIFSKAERCAKVQAHTGRGFLALIASTHQPSELFVPVLPLFEARAAEEEADAAGGDGDGGDGDGTLVSVTAAAAEAASTPVLRIGDINAMLAEQRRALEAKWATLADACPPADDGSLLSPVELKLSIAVKHLDDCCSQLSQGVDYIEAMLKKQLLDAVGRLVTPADFQRYMDFHGQRLFKPEYAPKPFCFAVRRPDHYPEGTLTIEHLSPDRSRGAIHTSGAIHTICRRVAEPVAPMSFALDAATRVSFTGERFVHAYLAHQFGDPPSPPPSPPPPNWRSPPAPCTSSGASVLMLGARARQFSSFMLLLGRMGPAGTFEQKHALILQNKDAVDIPLMLEALPSATEFRDAISSLSPEQQRFAKAYRAMQLEGSVFGILVIQLKPQLEALLKLPHDALTKEIALTQQLLDLFIQYQIPSDLLTYAGPASASPEEKLEAVRGHVAAIYKMVEAAKEGELHAARQQAMMEQPFHEYAESFGDTSAGFSLFQCGDASARSASPPDSPPRRNARSIQRTASSASAAPPPRHSAAQKRVRMPVAACAAGAAPPGCGPPPPPGASFPAPTAKATPAPIAGPAEAKANDDDFDTADDVASELDYTKIPSTLDAKLLTAEGGAAIRPTTIKVGETWTKRSQKALLGKPKEEALHTEEQQREKQAAFDLLDALSCSGALPIACCSLHVVVAATHAFDQSLLDTVIQQNVNPIEKLERSSLLVATTIHDAPAGRLLRDEVRERVARFAAPELLGGDAAAAGEGAVADLP
;
A
#
# COMPACT_ATOMS: atom_id res chain seq x y z
N MET A 1 -11.71 -33.70 -44.11
CA MET A 1 -10.41 -33.29 -43.54
C MET A 1 -9.55 -32.68 -44.64
N GLY A 2 -9.63 -31.36 -44.84
CA GLY A 2 -8.64 -30.64 -45.65
C GLY A 2 -7.49 -30.20 -44.74
N GLY A 3 -6.23 -30.39 -45.17
CA GLY A 3 -5.08 -29.85 -44.45
C GLY A 3 -5.06 -28.31 -44.48
N PRO A 4 -4.26 -27.66 -43.60
CA PRO A 4 -4.11 -26.21 -43.63
C PRO A 4 -3.58 -25.76 -45.00
N ARG A 5 -4.28 -24.80 -45.62
CA ARG A 5 -3.84 -24.19 -46.89
C ARG A 5 -2.64 -23.28 -46.61
N GLN A 6 -1.43 -23.78 -46.88
CA GLN A 6 -0.20 -23.01 -46.71
C GLN A 6 0.05 -22.07 -47.89
N LEU A 7 0.36 -20.81 -47.60
CA LEU A 7 0.85 -19.82 -48.58
C LEU A 7 2.38 -19.74 -48.49
N ARG A 8 3.10 -20.33 -49.46
CA ARG A 8 4.56 -20.21 -49.54
C ARG A 8 4.93 -18.84 -50.11
N LEU A 9 5.37 -17.93 -49.25
CA LEU A 9 5.81 -16.58 -49.64
C LEU A 9 7.11 -16.57 -50.46
N GLN A 10 8.08 -17.43 -50.10
CA GLN A 10 9.35 -17.57 -50.82
C GLN A 10 10.00 -18.93 -50.52
N GLY A 11 10.85 -19.41 -51.44
CA GLY A 11 11.77 -20.53 -51.18
C GLY A 11 12.84 -20.62 -52.27
N ARG A 12 14.12 -20.54 -51.91
CA ARG A 12 15.26 -20.63 -52.84
C ARG A 12 16.47 -21.29 -52.18
N SER A 13 17.31 -21.93 -52.98
CA SER A 13 18.71 -22.24 -52.65
C SER A 13 19.63 -21.10 -53.13
N GLY A 14 20.81 -20.98 -52.53
CA GLY A 14 21.80 -19.97 -52.91
C GLY A 14 23.17 -20.33 -52.36
N SER A 15 24.22 -19.93 -53.08
CA SER A 15 25.61 -20.32 -52.78
C SER A 15 26.50 -19.12 -52.47
N ALA A 16 27.54 -19.34 -51.67
CA ALA A 16 28.55 -18.34 -51.32
C ALA A 16 29.88 -19.02 -50.99
N GLN A 17 30.98 -18.44 -51.47
CA GLN A 17 32.33 -18.90 -51.13
C GLN A 17 32.95 -17.99 -50.06
N LEU A 18 33.35 -18.59 -48.94
CA LEU A 18 34.04 -17.91 -47.84
C LEU A 18 35.52 -18.34 -47.86
N LYS A 19 36.45 -17.37 -47.89
CA LYS A 19 37.88 -17.62 -47.67
C LYS A 19 38.23 -17.34 -46.21
N THR A 20 38.91 -18.28 -45.57
CA THR A 20 39.30 -18.22 -44.15
C THR A 20 40.81 -18.38 -43.99
N THR A 21 41.40 -17.69 -43.02
CA THR A 21 42.84 -17.73 -42.73
C THR A 21 43.26 -18.86 -41.79
N THR A 22 42.29 -19.54 -41.16
CA THR A 22 42.48 -20.77 -40.37
C THR A 22 42.25 -22.03 -41.19
N SER A 23 43.01 -23.08 -40.90
CA SER A 23 42.88 -24.41 -41.51
C SER A 23 41.67 -25.21 -41.05
N ALA A 24 41.06 -24.85 -39.91
CA ALA A 24 39.77 -25.36 -39.48
C ALA A 24 38.64 -24.49 -40.05
N THR A 25 37.70 -25.11 -40.76
CA THR A 25 36.54 -24.43 -41.36
C THR A 25 35.56 -23.99 -40.26
N PRO A 26 35.22 -22.69 -40.13
CA PRO A 26 34.39 -22.17 -39.04
C PRO A 26 32.88 -22.38 -39.25
N GLU A 27 32.47 -22.88 -40.42
CA GLU A 27 31.09 -23.19 -40.82
C GLU A 27 31.10 -24.56 -41.52
N PRO A 28 30.01 -25.36 -41.45
CA PRO A 28 29.97 -26.67 -42.11
C PRO A 28 30.01 -26.51 -43.64
N ALA A 29 30.83 -27.34 -44.30
CA ALA A 29 31.06 -27.28 -45.76
C ALA A 29 29.94 -27.95 -46.61
N GLY A 30 28.77 -28.19 -46.03
CA GLY A 30 27.65 -28.88 -46.66
C GLY A 30 26.43 -27.99 -46.85
N GLN A 31 25.41 -28.52 -47.54
CA GLN A 31 24.11 -27.86 -47.71
C GLN A 31 23.44 -27.66 -46.33
N VAL A 32 23.21 -26.40 -45.95
CA VAL A 32 22.47 -26.05 -44.74
C VAL A 32 21.00 -25.82 -45.11
N GLU A 33 20.15 -26.78 -44.76
CA GLU A 33 18.70 -26.58 -44.82
C GLU A 33 18.22 -25.78 -43.61
N PHE A 34 17.25 -24.89 -43.82
CA PHE A 34 16.69 -24.03 -42.78
C PHE A 34 15.22 -24.37 -42.56
N ILE A 35 14.80 -24.50 -41.30
CA ILE A 35 13.42 -24.79 -40.92
C ILE A 35 12.50 -23.65 -41.40
N PRO A 36 11.38 -23.95 -42.09
CA PRO A 36 10.41 -22.94 -42.51
C PRO A 36 9.91 -22.10 -41.32
N THR A 37 9.84 -20.78 -41.50
CA THR A 37 9.32 -19.87 -40.47
C THR A 37 7.86 -19.53 -40.80
N GLU A 38 6.93 -20.18 -40.10
CA GLU A 38 5.48 -20.07 -40.35
C GLU A 38 4.77 -19.11 -39.37
N VAL A 39 3.57 -18.65 -39.76
CA VAL A 39 2.65 -17.84 -38.96
C VAL A 39 1.19 -18.04 -39.42
N PRO A 40 0.21 -18.16 -38.50
CA PRO A 40 -1.20 -18.22 -38.89
C PRO A 40 -1.73 -16.82 -39.26
N ILE A 41 -2.18 -16.64 -40.51
CA ILE A 41 -2.82 -15.40 -40.98
C ILE A 41 -4.36 -15.50 -41.07
N THR A 42 -4.93 -16.61 -40.61
CA THR A 42 -6.36 -16.96 -40.78
C THR A 42 -7.31 -15.88 -40.25
N TRP A 43 -7.04 -15.34 -39.06
CA TRP A 43 -7.90 -14.32 -38.44
C TRP A 43 -7.94 -13.02 -39.24
N LEU A 44 -6.81 -12.61 -39.83
CA LEU A 44 -6.70 -11.40 -40.64
C LEU A 44 -7.48 -11.56 -41.96
N LEU A 45 -7.32 -12.70 -42.63
CA LEU A 45 -8.07 -13.01 -43.86
C LEU A 45 -9.59 -13.11 -43.61
N GLN A 46 -10.02 -13.52 -42.42
CA GLN A 46 -11.44 -13.55 -42.04
C GLN A 46 -12.09 -12.15 -41.92
N GLN A 47 -11.30 -11.07 -41.78
CA GLN A 47 -11.83 -9.70 -41.73
C GLN A 47 -12.14 -9.12 -43.13
N VAL A 48 -11.71 -9.80 -44.20
CA VAL A 48 -11.80 -9.35 -45.60
C VAL A 48 -12.66 -10.33 -46.39
N LYS A 49 -13.90 -9.95 -46.69
CA LYS A 49 -14.86 -10.78 -47.43
C LYS A 49 -14.77 -10.51 -48.93
N LEU A 50 -14.79 -11.57 -49.73
CA LEU A 50 -14.94 -11.51 -51.18
C LEU A 50 -16.43 -11.67 -51.54
N PRO A 51 -17.13 -10.62 -51.99
CA PRO A 51 -18.51 -10.74 -52.45
C PRO A 51 -18.56 -11.57 -53.75
N GLY A 52 -19.39 -12.62 -53.77
CA GLY A 52 -19.66 -13.44 -54.96
C GLY A 52 -18.54 -14.39 -55.41
N GLY A 53 -17.31 -14.27 -54.91
CA GLY A 53 -16.18 -15.14 -55.28
C GLY A 53 -15.67 -14.96 -56.72
N LEU A 54 -16.09 -13.89 -57.41
CA LEU A 54 -15.63 -13.52 -58.74
C LEU A 54 -14.27 -12.80 -58.66
N VAL A 55 -13.35 -13.16 -59.55
CA VAL A 55 -12.07 -12.45 -59.71
C VAL A 55 -12.36 -11.06 -60.26
N GLY A 56 -11.96 -10.02 -59.53
CA GLY A 56 -12.23 -8.61 -59.86
C GLY A 56 -13.31 -7.93 -59.00
N ALA A 57 -13.99 -8.65 -58.11
CA ALA A 57 -14.94 -8.04 -57.17
C ALA A 57 -14.20 -7.34 -56.00
N ALA A 58 -14.62 -6.12 -55.65
CA ALA A 58 -14.01 -5.34 -54.57
C ALA A 58 -14.13 -6.02 -53.20
N HIS A 59 -13.09 -5.90 -52.38
CA HIS A 59 -13.00 -6.54 -51.06
C HIS A 59 -13.83 -5.79 -50.02
N VAL A 60 -14.69 -6.50 -49.29
CA VAL A 60 -15.53 -5.93 -48.24
C VAL A 60 -14.87 -6.12 -46.88
N LEU A 61 -14.52 -5.02 -46.21
CA LEU A 61 -14.09 -5.04 -44.80
C LEU A 61 -15.30 -5.37 -43.90
N SER A 62 -15.11 -6.30 -42.96
CA SER A 62 -16.17 -6.69 -42.01
C SER A 62 -15.76 -6.65 -40.54
N PHE A 63 -14.65 -5.98 -40.21
CA PHE A 63 -14.29 -5.72 -38.81
C PHE A 63 -15.19 -4.62 -38.23
N LYS A 64 -15.85 -4.90 -37.10
CA LYS A 64 -16.65 -3.92 -36.33
C LYS A 64 -16.41 -4.15 -34.84
N ILE A 65 -16.24 -3.07 -34.09
CA ILE A 65 -16.30 -3.10 -32.63
C ILE A 65 -17.78 -3.09 -32.22
N ASP A 66 -18.20 -4.12 -31.49
CA ASP A 66 -19.43 -4.09 -30.71
C ASP A 66 -19.16 -3.31 -29.43
N ARG A 67 -19.98 -2.28 -29.16
CA ARG A 67 -19.84 -1.41 -27.98
C ARG A 67 -20.77 -1.81 -26.84
N ASP A 68 -21.77 -2.63 -27.14
CA ASP A 68 -22.91 -2.92 -26.27
C ASP A 68 -22.75 -4.30 -25.59
N ALA A 69 -21.80 -5.11 -26.07
CA ALA A 69 -21.36 -6.34 -25.44
C ALA A 69 -20.64 -6.09 -24.10
N GLU A 70 -21.01 -6.86 -23.06
CA GLU A 70 -20.48 -6.77 -21.68
C GLU A 70 -18.94 -6.77 -21.55
N GLY A 71 -18.24 -7.37 -22.52
CA GLY A 71 -16.77 -7.40 -22.60
C GLY A 71 -16.11 -6.12 -23.14
N CYS A 72 -16.88 -5.15 -23.62
CA CYS A 72 -16.38 -3.88 -24.16
C CYS A 72 -16.31 -2.80 -23.05
N ARG A 73 -15.12 -2.60 -22.48
CA ARG A 73 -14.85 -1.54 -21.50
C ARG A 73 -14.45 -0.23 -22.17
N THR A 74 -13.62 -0.31 -23.20
CA THR A 74 -13.20 0.83 -24.03
C THR A 74 -13.08 0.40 -25.49
N PRO A 75 -13.02 1.33 -26.45
CA PRO A 75 -12.64 1.02 -27.83
C PRO A 75 -11.27 0.33 -27.97
N ARG A 76 -10.42 0.43 -26.94
CA ARG A 76 -9.14 -0.29 -26.82
C ARG A 76 -9.28 -1.66 -26.12
N ARG A 77 -10.22 -1.81 -25.19
CA ARG A 77 -10.45 -3.01 -24.36
C ARG A 77 -11.81 -3.62 -24.67
N ASN A 78 -11.85 -4.34 -25.79
CA ASN A 78 -12.95 -5.20 -26.22
C ASN A 78 -12.38 -6.47 -26.88
N PRO A 79 -13.14 -7.57 -26.98
CA PRO A 79 -12.65 -8.84 -27.51
C PRO A 79 -12.15 -8.76 -28.97
N GLN A 80 -12.80 -7.95 -29.81
CA GLN A 80 -12.46 -7.80 -31.23
C GLN A 80 -11.09 -7.15 -31.41
N VAL A 81 -10.80 -6.12 -30.63
CA VAL A 81 -9.52 -5.39 -30.65
C VAL A 81 -8.39 -6.19 -30.01
N GLU A 82 -8.61 -6.92 -28.90
CA GLU A 82 -7.55 -7.80 -28.39
C GLU A 82 -7.27 -8.97 -29.33
N ALA A 83 -8.27 -9.49 -30.07
CA ALA A 83 -8.03 -10.46 -31.14
C ALA A 83 -7.23 -9.87 -32.31
N ALA A 84 -7.54 -8.64 -32.73
CA ALA A 84 -6.78 -7.91 -33.75
C ALA A 84 -5.32 -7.68 -33.32
N LEU A 85 -5.12 -7.24 -32.07
CA LEU A 85 -3.79 -7.03 -31.51
C LEU A 85 -3.06 -8.36 -31.27
N HIS A 86 -3.73 -9.48 -30.97
CA HIS A 86 -3.10 -10.80 -30.93
C HIS A 86 -2.53 -11.19 -32.30
N ALA A 87 -3.36 -11.13 -33.35
CA ALA A 87 -2.93 -11.44 -34.72
C ALA A 87 -1.79 -10.51 -35.18
N ALA A 88 -1.87 -9.21 -34.85
CA ALA A 88 -0.79 -8.25 -35.13
C ALA A 88 0.49 -8.57 -34.34
N ARG A 89 0.41 -8.97 -33.06
CA ARG A 89 1.58 -9.41 -32.24
C ARG A 89 2.22 -10.67 -32.82
N GLU A 90 1.44 -11.65 -33.27
CA GLU A 90 1.96 -12.86 -33.92
C GLU A 90 2.68 -12.57 -35.24
N LEU A 91 2.10 -11.67 -36.05
CA LEU A 91 2.67 -11.26 -37.34
C LEU A 91 3.92 -10.38 -37.18
N CYS A 92 3.92 -9.47 -36.20
CA CYS A 92 5.10 -8.74 -35.71
C CYS A 92 6.21 -9.71 -35.26
N ALA A 93 5.88 -10.69 -34.41
CA ALA A 93 6.84 -11.67 -33.93
C ALA A 93 7.41 -12.56 -35.05
N TRP A 94 6.59 -12.95 -36.04
CA TRP A 94 7.05 -13.62 -37.25
C TRP A 94 7.96 -12.72 -38.09
N SER A 95 7.56 -11.47 -38.31
CA SER A 95 8.32 -10.50 -39.10
C SER A 95 9.71 -10.26 -38.49
N LYS A 96 9.77 -10.10 -37.17
CA LYS A 96 11.03 -9.98 -36.42
C LYS A 96 11.89 -11.26 -36.50
N ARG A 97 11.31 -12.47 -36.48
CA ARG A 97 12.05 -13.73 -36.74
C ARG A 97 12.65 -13.77 -38.15
N VAL A 98 11.89 -13.39 -39.18
CA VAL A 98 12.36 -13.37 -40.57
C VAL A 98 13.44 -12.30 -40.76
N CYS A 99 13.22 -11.06 -40.31
CA CYS A 99 14.25 -10.01 -40.36
C CYS A 99 15.53 -10.41 -39.59
N GLN A 100 15.41 -11.06 -38.42
CA GLN A 100 16.56 -11.60 -37.70
C GLN A 100 17.29 -12.66 -38.53
N PHE A 101 16.58 -13.59 -39.15
CA PHE A 101 17.16 -14.61 -40.04
C PHE A 101 17.90 -13.97 -41.23
N MET A 102 17.27 -13.04 -41.94
CA MET A 102 17.89 -12.31 -43.06
C MET A 102 19.17 -11.62 -42.63
N ASN A 103 19.11 -10.83 -41.56
CA ASN A 103 20.26 -10.08 -41.03
C ASN A 103 21.39 -11.00 -40.56
N GLN A 104 21.08 -12.01 -39.73
CA GLN A 104 22.10 -12.84 -39.06
C GLN A 104 22.65 -13.96 -39.95
N ARG A 105 21.88 -14.52 -40.89
CA ARG A 105 22.27 -15.69 -41.69
C ARG A 105 22.57 -15.37 -43.16
N ILE A 106 21.85 -14.44 -43.77
CA ILE A 106 22.00 -14.10 -45.20
C ILE A 106 22.92 -12.88 -45.36
N PHE A 107 22.51 -11.72 -44.87
CA PHE A 107 23.23 -10.45 -45.06
C PHE A 107 24.61 -10.48 -44.41
N SER A 108 24.74 -10.99 -43.17
CA SER A 108 26.04 -11.10 -42.49
C SER A 108 27.05 -11.99 -43.23
N LYS A 109 26.59 -12.97 -44.03
CA LYS A 109 27.44 -13.82 -44.87
C LYS A 109 27.73 -13.15 -46.22
N ALA A 110 26.73 -12.54 -46.86
CA ALA A 110 26.90 -11.77 -48.10
C ALA A 110 27.91 -10.62 -47.92
N GLU A 111 27.86 -9.87 -46.81
CA GLU A 111 28.86 -8.85 -46.48
C GLU A 111 30.29 -9.41 -46.37
N ARG A 112 30.47 -10.58 -45.75
CA ARG A 112 31.80 -11.20 -45.59
C ARG A 112 32.37 -11.63 -46.94
N CYS A 113 31.53 -12.17 -47.83
CA CYS A 113 31.93 -12.50 -49.20
C CYS A 113 32.32 -11.23 -49.99
N ALA A 114 31.48 -10.19 -49.98
CA ALA A 114 31.74 -8.94 -50.69
C ALA A 114 33.02 -8.24 -50.20
N LYS A 115 33.29 -8.23 -48.88
CA LYS A 115 34.52 -7.63 -48.32
C LYS A 115 35.81 -8.39 -48.69
N VAL A 116 35.71 -9.63 -49.18
CA VAL A 116 36.84 -10.45 -49.67
C VAL A 116 36.99 -10.38 -51.20
N GLN A 117 35.92 -10.08 -51.92
CA GLN A 117 35.91 -9.90 -53.38
C GLN A 117 36.04 -8.40 -53.71
N ALA A 118 37.27 -7.91 -53.90
CA ALA A 118 37.60 -6.50 -54.08
C ALA A 118 37.06 -5.81 -55.37
N HIS A 119 36.02 -6.37 -56.00
CA HIS A 119 35.42 -5.93 -57.26
C HIS A 119 33.89 -5.72 -57.15
N THR A 120 33.22 -6.23 -56.11
CA THR A 120 31.82 -5.88 -55.79
C THR A 120 31.80 -4.60 -54.96
N GLY A 121 31.49 -3.47 -55.62
CA GLY A 121 31.75 -2.12 -55.11
C GLY A 121 30.92 -1.66 -53.89
N ARG A 122 31.30 -0.50 -53.35
CA ARG A 122 30.70 0.13 -52.14
C ARG A 122 29.17 0.18 -52.13
N GLY A 123 28.53 0.30 -53.30
CA GLY A 123 27.07 0.30 -53.44
C GLY A 123 26.39 -0.94 -52.86
N PHE A 124 26.96 -2.14 -53.01
CA PHE A 124 26.36 -3.38 -52.51
C PHE A 124 26.27 -3.44 -50.97
N LEU A 125 27.31 -2.94 -50.28
CA LEU A 125 27.30 -2.83 -48.82
C LEU A 125 26.37 -1.70 -48.34
N ALA A 126 26.28 -0.60 -49.09
CA ALA A 126 25.29 0.45 -48.82
C ALA A 126 23.85 -0.03 -49.03
N LEU A 127 23.62 -0.93 -49.99
CA LEU A 127 22.31 -1.53 -50.26
C LEU A 127 21.83 -2.37 -49.07
N ILE A 128 22.71 -3.23 -48.53
CA ILE A 128 22.42 -4.01 -47.31
C ILE A 128 22.17 -3.05 -46.13
N ALA A 129 23.02 -2.01 -45.96
CA ALA A 129 22.83 -0.98 -44.93
C ALA A 129 21.46 -0.28 -45.02
N SER A 130 20.94 -0.03 -46.23
CA SER A 130 19.62 0.59 -46.44
C SER A 130 18.45 -0.26 -45.93
N THR A 131 18.60 -1.59 -45.87
CA THR A 131 17.57 -2.46 -45.26
C THR A 131 17.57 -2.39 -43.73
N HIS A 132 18.69 -2.01 -43.13
CA HIS A 132 18.80 -1.80 -41.68
C HIS A 132 18.21 -0.46 -41.24
N GLN A 133 18.32 0.60 -42.05
CA GLN A 133 17.71 1.93 -41.78
C GLN A 133 16.18 1.86 -41.62
N PRO A 134 15.56 2.69 -40.75
CA PRO A 134 14.11 2.69 -40.54
C PRO A 134 13.31 2.93 -41.84
N SER A 135 12.07 2.47 -41.87
CA SER A 135 11.24 2.50 -43.07
C SER A 135 10.73 3.92 -43.37
N GLU A 136 11.39 4.63 -44.28
CA GLU A 136 10.87 5.85 -44.93
C GLU A 136 9.70 5.54 -45.90
N LEU A 137 8.91 4.51 -45.61
CA LEU A 137 7.75 4.08 -46.40
C LEU A 137 6.47 4.63 -45.78
N PHE A 138 5.50 5.01 -46.61
CA PHE A 138 4.18 5.40 -46.14
C PHE A 138 3.45 4.23 -45.48
N VAL A 139 3.25 4.30 -44.16
CA VAL A 139 2.48 3.30 -43.40
C VAL A 139 1.03 3.79 -43.28
N PRO A 140 0.03 3.05 -43.80
CA PRO A 140 -1.35 3.52 -43.87
C PRO A 140 -2.12 3.30 -42.55
N VAL A 141 -1.52 3.63 -41.40
CA VAL A 141 -2.09 3.38 -40.06
C VAL A 141 -1.95 4.64 -39.19
N LEU A 142 -2.93 5.54 -39.29
CA LEU A 142 -2.89 6.86 -38.65
C LEU A 142 -3.99 7.00 -37.58
N PRO A 143 -3.66 7.32 -36.31
CA PRO A 143 -4.66 7.66 -35.29
C PRO A 143 -5.17 9.09 -35.49
N LEU A 144 -6.02 9.29 -36.50
CA LEU A 144 -6.66 10.57 -36.80
C LEU A 144 -7.97 10.73 -36.00
N PHE A 145 -8.14 11.88 -35.36
CA PHE A 145 -9.39 12.31 -34.71
C PHE A 145 -9.63 13.79 -35.01
N GLU A 146 -10.06 14.10 -36.24
CA GLU A 146 -10.31 15.47 -36.70
C GLU A 146 -11.80 15.69 -36.96
N ALA A 147 -12.35 16.77 -36.41
CA ALA A 147 -13.67 17.26 -36.77
C ALA A 147 -13.56 18.06 -38.07
N ARG A 148 -14.08 17.51 -39.17
CA ARG A 148 -14.02 18.16 -40.49
C ARG A 148 -14.87 19.43 -40.48
N ALA A 149 -14.34 20.53 -41.01
CA ALA A 149 -15.07 21.78 -41.12
C ALA A 149 -16.20 21.65 -42.15
N ALA A 150 -17.40 22.11 -41.80
CA ALA A 150 -18.60 21.99 -42.64
C ALA A 150 -18.51 22.74 -43.98
N GLU A 151 -17.53 23.65 -44.13
CA GLU A 151 -17.32 24.45 -45.34
C GLU A 151 -16.78 23.62 -46.52
N GLU A 152 -16.18 22.45 -46.29
CA GLU A 152 -15.74 21.55 -47.38
C GLU A 152 -16.86 20.69 -47.99
N GLU A 153 -18.05 20.61 -47.39
CA GLU A 153 -19.10 19.70 -47.88
C GLU A 153 -19.77 20.17 -49.19
N ALA A 154 -19.61 21.45 -49.55
CA ALA A 154 -20.21 22.02 -50.77
C ALA A 154 -19.46 21.62 -52.06
N ASP A 155 -18.13 21.80 -52.10
CA ASP A 155 -17.33 21.59 -53.32
C ASP A 155 -17.09 20.11 -53.66
N ALA A 156 -17.21 19.21 -52.67
CA ALA A 156 -17.01 17.78 -52.87
C ALA A 156 -18.27 17.01 -53.36
N ALA A 157 -19.41 17.69 -53.52
CA ALA A 157 -20.69 17.06 -53.90
C ALA A 157 -20.92 16.95 -55.43
N GLY A 158 -20.09 17.62 -56.25
CA GLY A 158 -20.23 17.66 -57.71
C GLY A 158 -19.39 16.64 -58.49
N GLY A 159 -18.69 15.74 -57.80
CA GLY A 159 -17.83 14.73 -58.45
C GLY A 159 -18.61 13.50 -58.88
N ASP A 160 -19.13 13.49 -60.12
CA ASP A 160 -19.60 12.26 -60.76
C ASP A 160 -18.47 11.23 -60.77
N GLY A 161 -18.73 10.07 -60.15
CA GLY A 161 -17.78 8.97 -60.04
C GLY A 161 -17.64 8.21 -61.34
N ASP A 162 -16.98 8.82 -62.34
CA ASP A 162 -16.65 8.15 -63.59
C ASP A 162 -15.87 6.85 -63.32
N GLY A 163 -16.22 5.79 -64.04
CA GLY A 163 -15.70 4.44 -63.87
C GLY A 163 -14.31 4.28 -64.49
N GLY A 164 -13.36 5.12 -64.09
CA GLY A 164 -12.01 5.13 -64.64
C GLY A 164 -11.30 3.79 -64.44
N ASP A 165 -11.08 3.05 -65.53
CA ASP A 165 -10.30 1.81 -65.61
C ASP A 165 -8.82 2.05 -65.26
N GLY A 166 -8.55 2.24 -63.97
CA GLY A 166 -7.22 2.37 -63.41
C GLY A 166 -6.58 1.00 -63.16
N ASP A 167 -5.89 0.47 -64.17
CA ASP A 167 -5.09 -0.79 -64.15
C ASP A 167 -3.93 -0.81 -63.11
N GLY A 168 -3.89 0.18 -62.21
CA GLY A 168 -2.89 0.36 -61.16
C GLY A 168 -3.30 -0.12 -59.75
N THR A 169 -4.52 -0.62 -59.54
CA THR A 169 -5.03 -0.93 -58.17
C THR A 169 -5.36 -2.41 -57.99
N LEU A 170 -4.41 -3.18 -57.45
CA LEU A 170 -4.53 -4.65 -57.27
C LEU A 170 -5.55 -5.10 -56.21
N VAL A 171 -5.99 -4.18 -55.33
CA VAL A 171 -6.98 -4.41 -54.28
C VAL A 171 -7.81 -3.14 -54.13
N SER A 172 -9.08 -3.17 -54.54
CA SER A 172 -10.06 -2.14 -54.20
C SER A 172 -10.89 -2.59 -53.00
N VAL A 173 -11.15 -1.68 -52.06
CA VAL A 173 -11.93 -1.93 -50.84
C VAL A 173 -13.27 -1.21 -50.93
N THR A 174 -14.33 -1.88 -50.49
CA THR A 174 -15.67 -1.32 -50.25
C THR A 174 -16.11 -1.58 -48.81
N ALA A 175 -16.99 -0.73 -48.27
CA ALA A 175 -17.70 -1.05 -47.04
C ALA A 175 -18.99 -1.82 -47.37
N ALA A 176 -19.45 -2.67 -46.45
CA ALA A 176 -20.86 -3.02 -46.40
C ALA A 176 -21.67 -1.73 -46.12
N ALA A 177 -22.76 -1.51 -46.85
CA ALA A 177 -23.44 -0.21 -46.94
C ALA A 177 -23.69 0.44 -45.57
N ALA A 178 -23.12 1.63 -45.40
CA ALA A 178 -23.42 2.57 -44.31
C ALA A 178 -23.87 3.88 -44.95
N GLU A 179 -24.93 4.49 -44.41
CA GLU A 179 -25.60 5.63 -45.04
C GLU A 179 -24.76 6.91 -45.02
N ALA A 180 -25.02 7.80 -45.98
CA ALA A 180 -24.30 9.05 -46.13
C ALA A 180 -24.71 10.06 -45.05
N ALA A 181 -23.85 10.24 -44.05
CA ALA A 181 -23.92 11.31 -43.06
C ALA A 181 -22.50 11.85 -42.76
N SER A 182 -22.43 13.08 -42.25
CA SER A 182 -21.19 13.84 -41.97
C SER A 182 -20.42 13.28 -40.77
N THR A 183 -19.80 12.11 -40.96
CA THR A 183 -19.00 11.45 -39.94
C THR A 183 -17.53 11.93 -39.97
N PRO A 184 -16.87 12.08 -38.80
CA PRO A 184 -15.45 12.45 -38.69
C PRO A 184 -14.53 11.23 -38.94
N VAL A 185 -14.90 10.37 -39.89
CA VAL A 185 -14.23 9.10 -40.21
C VAL A 185 -13.77 9.16 -41.67
N LEU A 186 -12.55 8.69 -41.93
CA LEU A 186 -12.00 8.63 -43.29
C LEU A 186 -12.95 7.84 -44.22
N ARG A 187 -13.21 8.39 -45.41
CA ARG A 187 -14.05 7.75 -46.43
C ARG A 187 -13.30 6.54 -47.00
N ILE A 188 -14.06 5.60 -47.56
CA ILE A 188 -13.48 4.39 -48.17
C ILE A 188 -12.57 4.75 -49.37
N GLY A 189 -12.85 5.86 -50.06
CA GLY A 189 -11.97 6.44 -51.08
C GLY A 189 -10.61 6.86 -50.51
N ASP A 190 -10.59 7.50 -49.35
CA ASP A 190 -9.35 7.93 -48.67
C ASP A 190 -8.50 6.71 -48.27
N ILE A 191 -9.14 5.64 -47.77
CA ILE A 191 -8.50 4.36 -47.45
C ILE A 191 -7.89 3.73 -48.71
N ASN A 192 -8.63 3.69 -49.83
CA ASN A 192 -8.11 3.19 -51.10
C ASN A 192 -6.93 4.02 -51.63
N ALA A 193 -6.96 5.35 -51.46
CA ALA A 193 -5.83 6.23 -51.81
C ALA A 193 -4.59 5.97 -50.93
N MET A 194 -4.78 5.76 -49.63
CA MET A 194 -3.69 5.39 -48.71
C MET A 194 -3.05 4.03 -49.07
N LEU A 195 -3.85 3.05 -49.49
CA LEU A 195 -3.35 1.75 -49.97
C LEU A 195 -2.62 1.88 -51.33
N ALA A 196 -3.11 2.73 -52.23
CA ALA A 196 -2.43 3.03 -53.50
C ALA A 196 -1.07 3.71 -53.28
N GLU A 197 -0.97 4.66 -52.35
CA GLU A 197 0.31 5.30 -51.97
C GLU A 197 1.26 4.32 -51.28
N GLN A 198 0.76 3.45 -50.40
CA GLN A 198 1.55 2.36 -49.81
C GLN A 198 2.15 1.46 -50.91
N ARG A 199 1.34 1.05 -51.90
CA ARG A 199 1.78 0.27 -53.07
C ARG A 199 2.86 1.03 -53.84
N ARG A 200 2.60 2.28 -54.21
CA ARG A 200 3.52 3.12 -54.99
C ARG A 200 4.87 3.31 -54.29
N ALA A 201 4.86 3.54 -52.98
CA ALA A 201 6.07 3.69 -52.17
C ALA A 201 6.90 2.39 -52.10
N LEU A 202 6.24 1.23 -51.94
CA LEU A 202 6.88 -0.08 -51.98
C LEU A 202 7.48 -0.39 -53.35
N GLU A 203 6.72 -0.18 -54.44
CA GLU A 203 7.17 -0.43 -55.81
C GLU A 203 8.34 0.47 -56.21
N ALA A 204 8.29 1.77 -55.88
CA ALA A 204 9.39 2.70 -56.10
C ALA A 204 10.66 2.26 -55.35
N LYS A 205 10.54 1.89 -54.06
CA LYS A 205 11.67 1.40 -53.26
C LYS A 205 12.22 0.08 -53.81
N TRP A 206 11.36 -0.82 -54.28
CA TRP A 206 11.76 -2.08 -54.92
C TRP A 206 12.43 -1.90 -56.29
N ALA A 207 12.12 -0.83 -57.03
CA ALA A 207 12.80 -0.48 -58.27
C ALA A 207 14.24 -0.02 -58.00
N THR A 208 14.43 0.95 -57.10
CA THR A 208 15.77 1.45 -56.71
C THR A 208 16.72 0.35 -56.22
N LEU A 209 16.17 -0.71 -55.61
CA LEU A 209 16.94 -1.88 -55.17
C LEU A 209 17.26 -2.87 -56.30
N ALA A 210 16.39 -2.97 -57.31
CA ALA A 210 16.63 -3.82 -58.48
C ALA A 210 17.79 -3.26 -59.32
N ASP A 211 17.81 -1.95 -59.54
CA ASP A 211 18.87 -1.24 -60.28
C ASP A 211 20.26 -1.35 -59.61
N ALA A 212 20.29 -1.60 -58.31
CA ALA A 212 21.50 -1.71 -57.50
C ALA A 212 21.98 -3.16 -57.24
N CYS A 213 21.27 -4.16 -57.77
CA CYS A 213 21.53 -5.58 -57.52
C CYS A 213 22.12 -6.33 -58.72
N PRO A 214 22.91 -7.40 -58.47
CA PRO A 214 23.14 -8.44 -59.47
C PRO A 214 21.81 -9.11 -59.90
N PRO A 215 21.69 -9.60 -61.15
CA PRO A 215 20.52 -10.35 -61.60
C PRO A 215 20.33 -11.65 -60.82
N ALA A 216 19.12 -12.21 -60.87
CA ALA A 216 18.69 -13.27 -59.96
C ALA A 216 19.25 -14.68 -60.29
N ASP A 217 19.80 -14.86 -61.49
CA ASP A 217 20.10 -16.19 -62.06
C ASP A 217 21.48 -16.75 -61.67
N ASP A 218 22.39 -15.93 -61.12
CA ASP A 218 23.79 -16.27 -60.81
C ASP A 218 23.98 -17.21 -59.58
N GLY A 219 22.98 -18.02 -59.21
CA GLY A 219 23.08 -19.04 -58.15
C GLY A 219 23.47 -18.50 -56.76
N SER A 220 23.30 -17.19 -56.54
CA SER A 220 23.94 -16.42 -55.48
C SER A 220 23.19 -16.47 -54.15
N LEU A 221 23.88 -16.16 -53.06
CA LEU A 221 23.29 -16.07 -51.72
C LEU A 221 22.33 -14.87 -51.56
N LEU A 222 22.42 -13.84 -52.41
CA LEU A 222 21.60 -12.64 -52.34
C LEU A 222 21.20 -12.15 -53.74
N SER A 223 19.90 -12.00 -53.97
CA SER A 223 19.32 -11.36 -55.16
C SER A 223 18.29 -10.29 -54.74
N PRO A 224 17.67 -9.57 -55.70
CA PRO A 224 16.58 -8.63 -55.38
C PRO A 224 15.46 -9.23 -54.54
N VAL A 225 15.20 -10.54 -54.62
CA VAL A 225 14.07 -11.19 -53.95
C VAL A 225 14.22 -11.16 -52.42
N GLU A 226 15.43 -11.40 -51.90
CA GLU A 226 15.70 -11.34 -50.46
C GLU A 226 15.53 -9.93 -49.89
N LEU A 227 15.92 -8.91 -50.67
CA LEU A 227 15.86 -7.50 -50.28
C LEU A 227 14.42 -6.98 -50.33
N LYS A 228 13.66 -7.34 -51.38
CA LYS A 228 12.22 -7.07 -51.49
C LYS A 228 11.45 -7.69 -50.33
N LEU A 229 11.70 -8.96 -50.02
CA LEU A 229 11.10 -9.67 -48.89
C LEU A 229 11.46 -9.00 -47.54
N SER A 230 12.73 -8.70 -47.30
CA SER A 230 13.18 -8.08 -46.05
C SER A 230 12.54 -6.72 -45.80
N ILE A 231 12.24 -5.95 -46.85
CA ILE A 231 11.56 -4.64 -46.73
C ILE A 231 10.06 -4.80 -46.58
N ALA A 232 9.42 -5.72 -47.32
CA ALA A 232 8.00 -6.02 -47.15
C ALA A 232 7.68 -6.46 -45.71
N VAL A 233 8.52 -7.34 -45.15
CA VAL A 233 8.39 -7.85 -43.79
C VAL A 233 8.67 -6.78 -42.73
N LYS A 234 9.63 -5.87 -42.98
CA LYS A 234 9.87 -4.73 -42.09
C LYS A 234 8.69 -3.76 -42.08
N HIS A 235 8.19 -3.39 -43.26
CA HIS A 235 7.00 -2.54 -43.41
C HIS A 235 5.77 -3.14 -42.73
N LEU A 236 5.63 -4.47 -42.75
CA LEU A 236 4.57 -5.20 -42.05
C LEU A 236 4.70 -5.10 -40.53
N ASP A 237 5.93 -5.15 -40.00
CA ASP A 237 6.23 -4.92 -38.59
C ASP A 237 5.93 -3.48 -38.16
N ASP A 238 6.24 -2.50 -39.01
CA ASP A 238 5.89 -1.09 -38.82
C ASP A 238 4.36 -0.89 -38.80
N CYS A 239 3.62 -1.51 -39.75
CA CYS A 239 2.15 -1.50 -39.76
C CYS A 239 1.54 -2.08 -38.48
N CYS A 240 2.03 -3.26 -38.03
CA CYS A 240 1.56 -3.90 -36.80
C CYS A 240 1.89 -3.06 -35.55
N SER A 241 3.03 -2.37 -35.55
CA SER A 241 3.47 -1.52 -34.45
C SER A 241 2.65 -0.23 -34.36
N GLN A 242 2.38 0.42 -35.49
CA GLN A 242 1.52 1.61 -35.56
C GLN A 242 0.06 1.27 -35.23
N LEU A 243 -0.43 0.06 -35.57
CA LEU A 243 -1.75 -0.38 -35.15
C LEU A 243 -1.87 -0.47 -33.62
N SER A 244 -0.89 -1.08 -32.92
CA SER A 244 -0.92 -1.08 -31.45
C SER A 244 -0.90 0.35 -30.90
N GLN A 245 0.07 1.17 -31.35
CA GLN A 245 0.23 2.55 -30.87
C GLN A 245 -1.02 3.41 -31.11
N GLY A 246 -1.67 3.26 -32.26
CA GLY A 246 -2.87 4.04 -32.62
C GLY A 246 -4.10 3.67 -31.80
N VAL A 247 -4.26 2.41 -31.40
CA VAL A 247 -5.36 2.01 -30.50
C VAL A 247 -5.00 2.27 -29.03
N ASP A 248 -3.74 2.08 -28.63
CA ASP A 248 -3.23 2.45 -27.29
C ASP A 248 -3.36 3.98 -27.05
N TYR A 249 -3.22 4.80 -28.11
CA TYR A 249 -3.43 6.26 -28.08
C TYR A 249 -4.85 6.65 -27.63
N ILE A 250 -5.87 5.83 -27.88
CA ILE A 250 -7.26 6.13 -27.47
C ILE A 250 -7.36 6.26 -25.94
N GLU A 251 -6.69 5.39 -25.18
CA GLU A 251 -6.68 5.50 -23.71
C GLU A 251 -5.81 6.67 -23.22
N ALA A 252 -4.75 7.03 -23.96
CA ALA A 252 -3.96 8.23 -23.66
C ALA A 252 -4.75 9.52 -23.90
N MET A 253 -5.56 9.57 -24.97
CA MET A 253 -6.48 10.67 -25.27
C MET A 253 -7.55 10.81 -24.18
N LEU A 254 -8.21 9.71 -23.80
CA LEU A 254 -9.21 9.71 -22.70
C LEU A 254 -8.58 10.14 -21.37
N LYS A 255 -7.35 9.69 -21.06
CA LYS A 255 -6.60 10.15 -19.88
C LYS A 255 -6.33 11.64 -19.92
N LYS A 256 -5.95 12.19 -21.08
CA LYS A 256 -5.77 13.64 -21.24
C LYS A 256 -7.09 14.39 -21.08
N GLN A 257 -8.16 13.97 -21.74
CA GLN A 257 -9.48 14.60 -21.66
C GLN A 257 -10.01 14.65 -20.21
N LEU A 258 -9.84 13.57 -19.43
CA LEU A 258 -10.21 13.56 -18.01
C LEU A 258 -9.35 14.52 -17.17
N LEU A 259 -8.04 14.61 -17.45
CA LEU A 259 -7.13 15.54 -16.77
C LEU A 259 -7.43 17.00 -17.11
N ASP A 260 -7.72 17.29 -18.38
CA ASP A 260 -8.09 18.62 -18.87
C ASP A 260 -9.45 19.05 -18.27
N ALA A 261 -10.43 18.14 -18.17
CA ALA A 261 -11.75 18.40 -17.58
C ALA A 261 -11.74 18.58 -16.06
N VAL A 262 -10.90 17.84 -15.32
CA VAL A 262 -10.73 18.01 -13.86
C VAL A 262 -9.75 19.13 -13.52
N GLY A 263 -8.97 19.62 -14.50
CA GLY A 263 -7.97 20.68 -14.35
C GLY A 263 -6.72 20.29 -13.55
N ARG A 264 -6.66 19.07 -12.98
CA ARG A 264 -5.49 18.53 -12.28
C ARG A 264 -5.49 17.00 -12.23
N LEU A 265 -4.29 16.43 -12.05
CA LEU A 265 -4.13 15.02 -11.67
C LEU A 265 -4.71 14.78 -10.27
N VAL A 266 -5.73 13.92 -10.18
CA VAL A 266 -6.30 13.46 -8.91
C VAL A 266 -5.40 12.38 -8.33
N THR A 267 -4.92 12.56 -7.10
CA THR A 267 -4.16 11.54 -6.37
C THR A 267 -5.09 10.68 -5.48
N PRO A 268 -4.68 9.48 -5.05
CA PRO A 268 -5.42 8.72 -4.04
C PRO A 268 -5.67 9.47 -2.73
N ALA A 269 -4.79 10.40 -2.36
CA ALA A 269 -4.96 11.27 -1.19
C ALA A 269 -5.98 12.41 -1.43
N ASP A 270 -6.13 12.89 -2.66
CA ASP A 270 -7.24 13.78 -3.03
C ASP A 270 -8.57 13.04 -3.04
N PHE A 271 -8.57 11.79 -3.53
CA PHE A 271 -9.75 10.93 -3.53
C PHE A 271 -10.24 10.63 -2.10
N GLN A 272 -9.36 10.31 -1.15
CA GLN A 272 -9.74 10.15 0.27
C GLN A 272 -10.42 11.42 0.82
N ARG A 273 -9.82 12.61 0.61
CA ARG A 273 -10.41 13.89 1.08
C ARG A 273 -11.77 14.17 0.45
N TYR A 274 -11.96 13.83 -0.82
CA TYR A 274 -13.25 13.92 -1.49
C TYR A 274 -14.26 12.96 -0.86
N MET A 275 -13.88 11.70 -0.62
CA MET A 275 -14.77 10.69 -0.03
C MET A 275 -15.16 11.00 1.42
N ASP A 276 -14.25 11.57 2.22
CA ASP A 276 -14.53 12.07 3.57
C ASP A 276 -15.62 13.16 3.55
N PHE A 277 -15.48 14.16 2.66
CA PHE A 277 -16.48 15.22 2.46
C PHE A 277 -17.80 14.67 1.90
N HIS A 278 -17.72 13.76 0.93
CA HIS A 278 -18.87 13.17 0.25
C HIS A 278 -19.68 12.26 1.18
N GLY A 279 -19.03 11.51 2.07
CA GLY A 279 -19.68 10.70 3.10
C GLY A 279 -20.59 11.52 4.02
N GLN A 280 -20.22 12.76 4.33
CA GLN A 280 -21.08 13.67 5.11
C GLN A 280 -22.35 14.08 4.36
N ARG A 281 -22.34 14.08 3.01
CA ARG A 281 -23.50 14.36 2.16
C ARG A 281 -24.33 13.11 1.83
N LEU A 282 -23.71 11.94 1.79
CA LEU A 282 -24.35 10.65 1.48
C LEU A 282 -25.34 10.23 2.58
N PHE A 283 -24.90 10.31 3.84
CA PHE A 283 -25.66 9.87 5.01
C PHE A 283 -26.42 11.01 5.70
N LYS A 284 -27.46 10.66 6.47
CA LYS A 284 -28.09 11.58 7.43
C LYS A 284 -27.10 11.96 8.55
N PRO A 285 -27.19 13.15 9.17
CA PRO A 285 -26.19 13.63 10.14
C PRO A 285 -25.95 12.72 11.36
N GLU A 286 -26.94 11.91 11.74
CA GLU A 286 -26.83 10.88 12.78
C GLU A 286 -25.81 9.79 12.40
N TYR A 287 -25.92 9.27 11.17
CA TYR A 287 -25.16 8.12 10.65
C TYR A 287 -23.90 8.52 9.85
N ALA A 288 -23.73 9.81 9.56
CA ALA A 288 -22.59 10.32 8.80
C ALA A 288 -21.24 9.98 9.46
N PRO A 289 -20.22 9.57 8.67
CA PRO A 289 -18.88 9.34 9.17
C PRO A 289 -18.34 10.58 9.90
N LYS A 290 -17.76 10.36 11.09
CA LYS A 290 -17.25 11.42 11.98
C LYS A 290 -15.75 11.20 12.22
N PRO A 291 -14.95 12.28 12.34
CA PRO A 291 -13.53 12.16 12.63
C PRO A 291 -13.33 11.44 13.97
N PHE A 292 -12.40 10.49 14.03
CA PHE A 292 -12.03 9.80 15.26
C PHE A 292 -11.23 10.77 16.15
N CYS A 293 -11.96 11.57 16.93
CA CYS A 293 -11.43 12.53 17.89
C CYS A 293 -12.38 12.57 19.11
N PHE A 294 -11.98 11.89 20.18
CA PHE A 294 -12.78 11.73 21.39
C PHE A 294 -12.13 12.45 22.57
N ALA A 295 -12.94 13.20 23.31
CA ALA A 295 -12.50 13.94 24.47
C ALA A 295 -12.63 13.05 25.71
N VAL A 296 -11.49 12.68 26.34
CA VAL A 296 -11.47 11.88 27.56
C VAL A 296 -11.99 12.75 28.70
N ARG A 297 -13.16 12.43 29.26
CA ARG A 297 -13.85 13.22 30.29
C ARG A 297 -14.78 12.38 31.15
N ARG A 298 -15.04 12.83 32.37
CA ARG A 298 -16.17 12.37 33.18
C ARG A 298 -17.48 12.98 32.65
N PRO A 299 -18.66 12.42 32.98
CA PRO A 299 -19.93 13.11 32.78
C PRO A 299 -19.88 14.55 33.31
N ASP A 300 -20.49 15.46 32.56
CA ASP A 300 -20.60 16.91 32.85
C ASP A 300 -19.29 17.67 33.17
N HIS A 301 -18.13 17.07 32.86
CA HIS A 301 -16.81 17.63 33.16
C HIS A 301 -16.03 18.13 31.93
N TYR A 302 -15.12 19.06 32.20
CA TYR A 302 -14.10 19.48 31.23
C TYR A 302 -13.12 18.32 30.94
N PRO A 303 -12.69 18.11 29.68
CA PRO A 303 -11.91 16.93 29.32
C PRO A 303 -10.48 16.92 29.84
N GLU A 304 -10.12 15.81 30.48
CA GLU A 304 -8.80 15.40 30.96
C GLU A 304 -7.80 15.18 29.82
N GLY A 305 -8.29 14.84 28.62
CA GLY A 305 -7.44 14.50 27.48
C GLY A 305 -8.19 14.36 26.16
N THR A 306 -7.46 13.91 25.13
CA THR A 306 -8.01 13.60 23.80
C THR A 306 -7.39 12.33 23.23
N LEU A 307 -8.21 11.56 22.54
CA LEU A 307 -7.86 10.34 21.81
C LEU A 307 -8.19 10.55 20.32
N THR A 308 -7.20 10.44 19.44
CA THR A 308 -7.34 10.60 17.99
C THR A 308 -6.76 9.41 17.24
N ILE A 309 -7.32 9.08 16.07
CA ILE A 309 -6.64 8.23 15.08
C ILE A 309 -6.49 9.07 13.81
N GLU A 310 -5.26 9.20 13.32
CA GLU A 310 -4.88 10.16 12.28
C GLU A 310 -4.11 9.48 11.14
N HIS A 311 -4.24 10.01 9.92
CA HIS A 311 -3.46 9.54 8.77
C HIS A 311 -2.03 10.09 8.83
N LEU A 312 -1.03 9.22 8.71
CA LEU A 312 0.38 9.60 8.61
C LEU A 312 0.71 10.03 7.17
N SER A 313 0.96 11.32 6.93
CA SER A 313 1.43 11.79 5.62
C SER A 313 2.96 11.69 5.54
N PRO A 314 3.54 10.93 4.59
CA PRO A 314 5.00 10.74 4.49
C PRO A 314 5.72 11.94 3.82
N ASP A 315 5.38 13.18 4.19
CA ASP A 315 6.08 14.37 3.71
C ASP A 315 7.46 14.52 4.37
N ARG A 316 8.49 13.99 3.70
CA ARG A 316 9.87 14.03 4.17
C ARG A 316 10.49 15.44 4.17
N SER A 317 9.80 16.47 3.68
CA SER A 317 10.38 17.80 3.40
C SER A 317 10.79 18.61 4.63
N ARG A 318 10.35 18.25 5.84
CA ARG A 318 10.54 19.06 7.07
C ARG A 318 11.07 18.32 8.30
N GLY A 319 11.26 17.00 8.24
CA GLY A 319 11.75 16.22 9.39
C GLY A 319 10.80 16.14 10.60
N ALA A 320 9.60 16.72 10.50
CA ALA A 320 8.53 16.58 11.47
C ALA A 320 7.41 15.72 10.87
N ILE A 321 6.82 14.84 11.68
CA ILE A 321 5.66 14.06 11.26
C ILE A 321 4.46 15.00 11.14
N HIS A 322 3.92 15.12 9.93
CA HIS A 322 2.69 15.86 9.66
C HIS A 322 1.55 14.85 9.44
N THR A 323 0.62 14.78 10.39
CA THR A 323 -0.64 14.03 10.20
C THR A 323 -1.60 14.83 9.33
N SER A 324 -2.39 14.16 8.48
CA SER A 324 -3.34 14.83 7.56
C SER A 324 -4.76 14.94 8.13
N GLY A 325 -4.87 15.03 9.46
CA GLY A 325 -6.16 15.02 10.19
C GLY A 325 -6.59 13.63 10.65
N ALA A 326 -7.66 13.61 11.45
CA ALA A 326 -8.24 12.40 12.01
C ALA A 326 -9.03 11.61 10.95
N ILE A 327 -8.96 10.27 11.02
CA ILE A 327 -9.70 9.36 10.12
C ILE A 327 -11.21 9.54 10.31
N HIS A 328 -11.99 9.46 9.24
CA HIS A 328 -13.45 9.40 9.37
C HIS A 328 -13.90 7.96 9.63
N THR A 329 -14.75 7.78 10.66
CA THR A 329 -15.33 6.48 11.03
C THR A 329 -16.85 6.55 11.09
N ILE A 330 -17.51 5.49 10.63
CA ILE A 330 -18.94 5.28 10.89
C ILE A 330 -19.06 4.83 12.35
N CYS A 331 -19.79 5.56 13.18
CA CYS A 331 -19.78 5.39 14.63
C CYS A 331 -21.18 5.20 15.21
N ARG A 332 -21.40 4.08 15.91
CA ARG A 332 -22.57 3.80 16.76
C ARG A 332 -22.14 3.87 18.22
N ARG A 333 -22.68 4.83 18.98
CA ARG A 333 -22.70 4.71 20.44
C ARG A 333 -23.72 3.63 20.81
N VAL A 334 -23.36 2.71 21.70
CA VAL A 334 -24.28 1.70 22.23
C VAL A 334 -25.25 2.39 23.19
N ALA A 335 -26.52 1.97 23.21
CA ALA A 335 -27.51 2.49 24.14
C ALA A 335 -27.29 1.91 25.55
N GLU A 336 -27.55 2.72 26.57
CA GLU A 336 -27.50 2.29 27.98
C GLU A 336 -28.89 1.77 28.43
N PRO A 337 -28.96 0.85 29.41
CA PRO A 337 -27.85 0.25 30.16
C PRO A 337 -27.07 -0.79 29.35
N VAL A 338 -25.79 -1.00 29.69
CA VAL A 338 -24.93 -2.01 29.04
C VAL A 338 -24.31 -2.96 30.06
N ALA A 339 -24.37 -4.26 29.80
CA ALA A 339 -23.82 -5.30 30.68
C ALA A 339 -22.32 -5.08 30.96
N PRO A 340 -21.83 -5.26 32.20
CA PRO A 340 -20.42 -5.03 32.55
C PRO A 340 -19.48 -5.98 31.80
N MET A 341 -18.31 -5.48 31.40
CA MET A 341 -17.29 -6.28 30.71
C MET A 341 -16.10 -6.56 31.63
N SER A 342 -15.21 -7.49 31.27
CA SER A 342 -14.03 -7.79 32.11
C SER A 342 -12.73 -8.02 31.36
N PHE A 343 -11.61 -7.67 32.00
CA PHE A 343 -10.25 -8.03 31.59
C PHE A 343 -9.50 -8.71 32.73
N ALA A 344 -8.41 -9.43 32.42
CA ALA A 344 -7.62 -10.16 33.40
C ALA A 344 -6.34 -9.40 33.75
N LEU A 345 -6.08 -9.12 35.03
CA LEU A 345 -4.79 -8.54 35.46
C LEU A 345 -3.68 -9.59 35.39
N ASP A 346 -3.99 -10.81 35.84
CA ASP A 346 -3.11 -11.97 35.83
C ASP A 346 -3.90 -13.26 35.50
N ALA A 347 -3.36 -14.44 35.80
CA ALA A 347 -4.00 -15.72 35.49
C ALA A 347 -5.20 -16.08 36.41
N ALA A 348 -5.33 -15.44 37.57
CA ALA A 348 -6.40 -15.63 38.56
C ALA A 348 -7.28 -14.37 38.69
N THR A 349 -6.70 -13.18 38.66
CA THR A 349 -7.39 -11.91 38.97
C THR A 349 -8.06 -11.31 37.74
N ARG A 350 -9.37 -11.02 37.84
CA ARG A 350 -10.15 -10.33 36.81
C ARG A 350 -10.81 -9.06 37.36
N VAL A 351 -10.80 -8.00 36.57
CA VAL A 351 -11.45 -6.72 36.88
C VAL A 351 -12.67 -6.56 35.96
N SER A 352 -13.81 -6.19 36.54
CA SER A 352 -15.01 -5.79 35.79
C SER A 352 -15.06 -4.27 35.60
N PHE A 353 -15.63 -3.81 34.47
CA PHE A 353 -15.69 -2.39 34.14
C PHE A 353 -16.98 -1.95 33.44
N THR A 354 -17.35 -0.68 33.63
CA THR A 354 -18.56 -0.03 33.09
C THR A 354 -18.27 1.37 32.55
N GLY A 355 -19.08 1.84 31.59
CA GLY A 355 -18.94 3.14 30.94
C GLY A 355 -19.40 3.15 29.48
N GLU A 356 -19.21 4.29 28.79
CA GLU A 356 -19.66 4.48 27.40
C GLU A 356 -19.00 3.48 26.44
N ARG A 357 -19.73 3.05 25.40
CA ARG A 357 -19.22 2.16 24.35
C ARG A 357 -19.51 2.71 22.96
N PHE A 358 -18.49 2.72 22.13
CA PHE A 358 -18.54 3.22 20.75
C PHE A 358 -18.03 2.13 19.81
N VAL A 359 -18.87 1.73 18.85
CA VAL A 359 -18.49 0.84 17.75
C VAL A 359 -18.18 1.70 16.53
N HIS A 360 -16.95 1.59 16.06
CA HIS A 360 -16.42 2.28 14.89
C HIS A 360 -16.18 1.29 13.76
N ALA A 361 -16.57 1.66 12.55
CA ALA A 361 -15.97 1.11 11.35
C ALA A 361 -15.12 2.14 10.62
N TYR A 362 -13.92 1.70 10.22
CA TYR A 362 -13.03 2.41 9.32
C TYR A 362 -12.96 1.64 7.99
N LEU A 363 -13.22 2.35 6.89
CA LEU A 363 -13.15 1.80 5.53
C LEU A 363 -12.01 2.47 4.78
N ALA A 364 -10.86 1.80 4.74
CA ALA A 364 -9.74 2.21 3.90
C ALA A 364 -10.03 1.93 2.42
N HIS A 365 -9.34 2.63 1.53
CA HIS A 365 -9.26 2.25 0.12
C HIS A 365 -7.80 2.18 -0.36
N GLN A 366 -7.49 1.21 -1.21
CA GLN A 366 -6.18 1.06 -1.84
C GLN A 366 -6.37 0.91 -3.35
N PHE A 367 -5.63 1.69 -4.13
CA PHE A 367 -5.49 1.51 -5.57
C PHE A 367 -4.21 0.71 -5.86
N GLY A 368 -4.22 -0.09 -6.90
CA GLY A 368 -3.03 -0.77 -7.40
C GLY A 368 -1.96 0.23 -7.81
N ASP A 369 -0.70 -0.05 -7.45
CA ASP A 369 0.43 0.74 -7.95
C ASP A 369 0.42 0.72 -9.49
N PRO A 370 0.65 1.87 -10.16
CA PRO A 370 0.68 1.91 -11.62
C PRO A 370 1.79 0.97 -12.12
N PRO A 371 1.56 0.19 -13.20
CA PRO A 371 2.56 -0.73 -13.71
C PRO A 371 3.84 0.03 -14.04
N SER A 372 4.96 -0.39 -13.45
CA SER A 372 6.24 0.29 -13.63
C SER A 372 6.60 0.29 -15.12
N PRO A 373 7.02 1.44 -15.68
CA PRO A 373 7.36 1.51 -17.09
C PRO A 373 8.50 0.53 -17.38
N PRO A 374 8.45 -0.23 -18.50
CA PRO A 374 9.50 -1.17 -18.83
C PRO A 374 10.86 -0.44 -18.93
N PRO A 375 11.99 -1.09 -18.58
CA PRO A 375 13.29 -0.44 -18.48
C PRO A 375 13.88 -0.10 -19.86
N SER A 376 13.34 0.95 -20.49
CA SER A 376 13.87 1.61 -21.68
C SER A 376 14.66 2.86 -21.28
N PRO A 377 15.82 3.14 -21.91
CA PRO A 377 16.57 4.35 -21.62
C PRO A 377 15.78 5.59 -22.07
N PRO A 378 15.66 6.64 -21.24
CA PRO A 378 14.95 7.86 -21.61
C PRO A 378 15.69 8.59 -22.76
N PRO A 379 14.97 9.30 -23.64
CA PRO A 379 15.60 10.16 -24.64
C PRO A 379 16.39 11.29 -23.95
N PRO A 380 17.49 11.78 -24.56
CA PRO A 380 18.54 12.57 -23.88
C PRO A 380 18.09 13.92 -23.30
N ASN A 381 16.86 14.36 -23.60
CA ASN A 381 16.29 15.64 -23.19
C ASN A 381 15.21 15.49 -22.10
N TRP A 382 14.84 14.26 -21.72
CA TRP A 382 13.75 14.02 -20.78
C TRP A 382 14.19 14.26 -19.33
N ARG A 383 13.60 15.27 -18.67
CA ARG A 383 13.68 15.37 -17.21
C ARG A 383 12.88 14.23 -16.63
N SER A 384 13.55 13.30 -15.93
CA SER A 384 12.87 12.26 -15.17
C SER A 384 11.80 12.88 -14.27
N PRO A 385 10.55 12.37 -14.25
CA PRO A 385 9.65 12.65 -13.15
C PRO A 385 10.32 12.21 -11.83
N PRO A 386 9.91 12.77 -10.67
CA PRO A 386 10.40 12.29 -9.38
C PRO A 386 10.22 10.77 -9.29
N ALA A 387 11.23 10.08 -8.77
CA ALA A 387 11.28 8.61 -8.79
C ALA A 387 10.01 8.00 -8.18
N PRO A 388 9.47 6.92 -8.77
CA PRO A 388 8.27 6.27 -8.25
C PRO A 388 8.47 5.91 -6.78
N CYS A 389 7.49 6.28 -5.95
CA CYS A 389 7.57 6.16 -4.50
C CYS A 389 7.88 4.70 -4.12
N THR A 390 9.00 4.48 -3.44
CA THR A 390 9.37 3.14 -2.97
C THR A 390 8.32 2.63 -1.99
N SER A 391 7.76 1.46 -2.31
CA SER A 391 6.69 0.73 -1.58
C SER A 391 5.37 1.49 -1.40
N SER A 392 4.30 0.95 -1.99
CA SER A 392 2.88 0.99 -1.60
C SER A 392 2.40 2.20 -0.80
N GLY A 393 1.41 2.91 -1.35
CA GLY A 393 0.64 3.96 -0.66
C GLY A 393 -0.27 3.46 0.48
N ALA A 394 0.13 2.41 1.20
CA ALA A 394 -0.53 1.95 2.42
C ALA A 394 -0.55 3.10 3.45
N SER A 395 -1.75 3.61 3.75
CA SER A 395 -1.94 4.66 4.75
C SER A 395 -1.62 4.10 6.13
N VAL A 396 -0.41 4.36 6.61
CA VAL A 396 -0.06 4.15 8.02
C VAL A 396 -0.94 5.07 8.85
N LEU A 397 -1.62 4.50 9.83
CA LEU A 397 -2.42 5.26 10.78
C LEU A 397 -1.59 5.51 12.05
N MET A 398 -1.97 6.53 12.81
CA MET A 398 -1.38 6.84 14.11
C MET A 398 -2.49 7.01 15.14
N LEU A 399 -2.45 6.23 16.21
CA LEU A 399 -3.24 6.49 17.41
C LEU A 399 -2.50 7.53 18.25
N GLY A 400 -3.05 8.75 18.30
CA GLY A 400 -2.61 9.82 19.18
C GLY A 400 -3.40 9.83 20.47
N ALA A 401 -2.74 9.82 21.62
CA ALA A 401 -3.36 10.11 22.90
C ALA A 401 -2.63 11.27 23.59
N ARG A 402 -3.39 12.15 24.25
CA ARG A 402 -2.90 13.39 24.89
C ARG A 402 -3.57 13.58 26.25
N ALA A 403 -2.80 13.73 27.31
CA ALA A 403 -3.26 14.29 28.58
C ALA A 403 -3.23 15.82 28.54
N ARG A 404 -4.08 16.48 29.32
CA ARG A 404 -3.92 17.89 29.68
C ARG A 404 -3.01 18.06 30.89
N GLN A 405 -2.71 19.29 31.25
CA GLN A 405 -2.05 19.64 32.50
C GLN A 405 -2.95 19.24 33.69
N PHE A 406 -2.39 18.69 34.77
CA PHE A 406 -3.15 18.30 35.97
C PHE A 406 -4.26 17.24 35.73
N SER A 407 -4.11 16.46 34.66
CA SER A 407 -5.05 15.42 34.22
C SER A 407 -4.33 14.09 34.08
N SER A 408 -5.06 12.99 34.26
CA SER A 408 -4.45 11.66 34.42
C SER A 408 -5.43 10.54 34.05
N PHE A 409 -5.14 9.83 32.97
CA PHE A 409 -5.92 8.67 32.52
C PHE A 409 -5.01 7.54 32.05
N MET A 410 -5.59 6.34 31.94
CA MET A 410 -4.90 5.15 31.45
C MET A 410 -5.50 4.70 30.12
N LEU A 411 -4.65 4.22 29.23
CA LEU A 411 -4.99 3.74 27.89
C LEU A 411 -4.58 2.27 27.77
N LEU A 412 -5.55 1.38 27.52
CA LEU A 412 -5.32 -0.04 27.28
C LEU A 412 -5.67 -0.36 25.82
N LEU A 413 -4.77 -1.09 25.14
CA LEU A 413 -4.92 -1.49 23.73
C LEU A 413 -4.96 -3.01 23.64
N GLY A 414 -5.94 -3.54 22.92
CA GLY A 414 -6.25 -4.96 22.92
C GLY A 414 -7.15 -5.41 21.79
N ARG A 415 -7.85 -6.52 22.03
CA ARG A 415 -8.90 -7.07 21.20
C ARG A 415 -10.17 -7.29 22.01
N MET A 416 -11.29 -7.45 21.32
CA MET A 416 -12.51 -7.95 21.96
C MET A 416 -12.46 -9.47 21.99
N GLY A 417 -12.69 -10.07 23.16
CA GLY A 417 -12.84 -11.50 23.33
C GLY A 417 -14.33 -11.89 23.49
N PRO A 418 -14.64 -13.19 23.47
CA PRO A 418 -16.00 -13.70 23.65
C PRO A 418 -16.56 -13.39 25.04
N ALA A 419 -17.89 -13.48 25.20
CA ALA A 419 -18.60 -13.38 26.48
C ALA A 419 -18.22 -12.14 27.32
N GLY A 420 -18.28 -10.95 26.72
CA GLY A 420 -18.07 -9.68 27.42
C GLY A 420 -16.62 -9.40 27.83
N THR A 421 -15.62 -10.04 27.21
CA THR A 421 -14.21 -9.91 27.61
C THR A 421 -13.40 -8.94 26.74
N PHE A 422 -12.36 -8.35 27.35
CA PHE A 422 -11.38 -7.50 26.69
C PHE A 422 -9.98 -8.10 26.86
N GLU A 423 -9.31 -8.41 25.75
CA GLU A 423 -7.97 -9.01 25.70
C GLU A 423 -6.91 -7.91 25.52
N GLN A 424 -6.46 -7.31 26.62
CA GLN A 424 -5.48 -6.24 26.57
C GLN A 424 -4.05 -6.76 26.31
N LYS A 425 -3.37 -6.16 25.34
CA LYS A 425 -1.98 -6.48 24.99
C LYS A 425 -1.00 -5.46 25.53
N HIS A 426 -1.36 -4.18 25.48
CA HIS A 426 -0.57 -3.04 25.93
C HIS A 426 -1.38 -2.17 26.89
N ALA A 427 -0.69 -1.48 27.80
CA ALA A 427 -1.29 -0.46 28.66
C ALA A 427 -0.28 0.68 28.87
N LEU A 428 -0.77 1.92 29.02
CA LEU A 428 0.03 3.11 29.31
C LEU A 428 -0.71 4.02 30.30
N ILE A 429 0.05 4.69 31.17
CA ILE A 429 -0.44 5.82 31.97
C ILE A 429 -0.01 7.13 31.29
N LEU A 430 -0.94 8.09 31.15
CA LEU A 430 -0.68 9.42 30.59
C LEU A 430 -1.07 10.49 31.61
N GLN A 431 -0.13 11.36 31.98
CA GLN A 431 -0.35 12.42 32.97
C GLN A 431 0.22 13.77 32.51
N ASN A 432 -0.28 14.88 33.04
CA ASN A 432 0.44 16.17 33.08
C ASN A 432 1.04 16.64 31.73
N LYS A 433 0.23 16.66 30.66
CA LYS A 433 0.61 16.94 29.24
C LYS A 433 1.41 15.84 28.52
N ASP A 434 1.50 14.63 29.06
CA ASP A 434 2.01 13.48 28.31
C ASP A 434 1.23 13.31 26.99
N ALA A 435 1.98 13.04 25.92
CA ALA A 435 1.47 12.76 24.60
C ALA A 435 2.14 11.50 24.07
N VAL A 436 1.37 10.50 23.65
CA VAL A 436 1.91 9.30 23.00
C VAL A 436 1.37 9.15 21.58
N ASP A 437 2.24 8.78 20.66
CA ASP A 437 1.97 8.54 19.25
C ASP A 437 2.32 7.10 18.91
N ILE A 438 1.29 6.32 18.60
CA ILE A 438 1.37 4.86 18.45
C ILE A 438 1.03 4.52 16.98
N PRO A 439 2.00 4.08 16.16
CA PRO A 439 1.71 3.65 14.79
C PRO A 439 0.74 2.46 14.77
N LEU A 440 -0.20 2.50 13.83
CA LEU A 440 -1.17 1.45 13.57
C LEU A 440 -0.96 0.92 12.15
N MET A 441 -0.67 -0.39 12.07
CA MET A 441 -0.41 -1.12 10.83
C MET A 441 -1.69 -1.86 10.40
N LEU A 442 -1.99 -1.82 9.10
CA LEU A 442 -3.19 -2.43 8.52
C LEU A 442 -2.81 -3.69 7.74
N GLU A 443 -3.35 -4.84 8.15
CA GLU A 443 -3.16 -6.13 7.48
C GLU A 443 -4.49 -6.64 6.91
N ALA A 444 -4.63 -6.58 5.59
CA ALA A 444 -5.81 -7.06 4.87
C ALA A 444 -5.80 -8.60 4.73
N LEU A 445 -6.89 -9.25 5.13
CA LEU A 445 -7.16 -10.66 4.88
C LEU A 445 -7.69 -10.88 3.45
N PRO A 446 -7.71 -12.12 2.93
CA PRO A 446 -8.43 -12.43 1.68
C PRO A 446 -9.91 -12.05 1.79
N SER A 447 -10.49 -11.53 0.70
CA SER A 447 -11.91 -11.18 0.68
C SER A 447 -12.78 -12.43 0.82
N ALA A 448 -14.06 -12.23 1.15
CA ALA A 448 -14.96 -13.36 1.42
C ALA A 448 -15.11 -14.29 0.21
N THR A 449 -15.19 -13.72 -1.00
CA THR A 449 -15.28 -14.48 -2.26
C THR A 449 -13.96 -15.17 -2.60
N GLU A 450 -12.81 -14.48 -2.51
CA GLU A 450 -11.49 -15.10 -2.73
C GLU A 450 -11.29 -16.31 -1.83
N PHE A 451 -11.68 -16.21 -0.56
CA PHE A 451 -11.59 -17.30 0.39
C PHE A 451 -12.55 -18.45 0.03
N ARG A 452 -13.82 -18.17 -0.28
CA ARG A 452 -14.81 -19.16 -0.76
C ARG A 452 -14.26 -19.93 -1.98
N ASP A 453 -13.68 -19.21 -2.93
CA ASP A 453 -13.22 -19.77 -4.19
C ASP A 453 -11.91 -20.56 -4.00
N ALA A 454 -11.01 -20.09 -3.13
CA ALA A 454 -9.79 -20.82 -2.76
C ALA A 454 -10.06 -22.13 -2.01
N ILE A 455 -11.13 -22.22 -1.20
CA ILE A 455 -11.50 -23.48 -0.53
C ILE A 455 -12.40 -24.39 -1.36
N SER A 456 -12.92 -23.94 -2.52
CA SER A 456 -13.91 -24.67 -3.32
C SER A 456 -13.40 -26.03 -3.84
N SER A 457 -12.09 -26.14 -4.06
CA SER A 457 -11.39 -27.36 -4.52
C SER A 457 -10.97 -28.31 -3.39
N LEU A 458 -11.12 -27.90 -2.13
CA LEU A 458 -10.74 -28.69 -0.96
C LEU A 458 -11.85 -29.67 -0.55
N SER A 459 -11.48 -30.75 0.14
CA SER A 459 -12.45 -31.73 0.65
C SER A 459 -13.42 -31.07 1.66
N PRO A 460 -14.64 -31.60 1.86
CA PRO A 460 -15.60 -31.04 2.82
C PRO A 460 -15.03 -30.90 4.24
N GLU A 461 -14.07 -31.74 4.63
CA GLU A 461 -13.43 -31.69 5.95
C GLU A 461 -12.41 -30.56 6.04
N GLN A 462 -11.59 -30.41 4.99
CA GLN A 462 -10.65 -29.30 4.84
C GLN A 462 -11.39 -27.95 4.74
N GLN A 463 -12.55 -27.91 4.09
CA GLN A 463 -13.42 -26.73 4.06
C GLN A 463 -13.97 -26.38 5.45
N ARG A 464 -14.41 -27.36 6.25
CA ARG A 464 -14.85 -27.11 7.65
C ARG A 464 -13.70 -26.54 8.49
N PHE A 465 -12.50 -27.13 8.39
CA PHE A 465 -11.30 -26.63 9.06
C PHE A 465 -10.95 -25.18 8.65
N ALA A 466 -10.89 -24.91 7.34
CA ALA A 466 -10.58 -23.57 6.83
C ALA A 466 -11.62 -22.53 7.26
N LYS A 467 -12.91 -22.85 7.20
CA LYS A 467 -14.01 -21.96 7.63
C LYS A 467 -13.91 -21.63 9.13
N ALA A 468 -13.60 -22.62 9.98
CA ALA A 468 -13.37 -22.39 11.41
C ALA A 468 -12.15 -21.49 11.66
N TYR A 469 -11.05 -21.68 10.91
CA TYR A 469 -9.87 -20.83 11.03
C TYR A 469 -10.12 -19.39 10.57
N ARG A 470 -10.90 -19.18 9.49
CA ARG A 470 -11.32 -17.84 9.08
C ARG A 470 -12.21 -17.17 10.13
N ALA A 471 -13.14 -17.90 10.75
CA ALA A 471 -13.97 -17.35 11.82
C ALA A 471 -13.11 -16.79 12.98
N MET A 472 -12.11 -17.56 13.44
CA MET A 472 -11.15 -17.14 14.45
C MET A 472 -10.29 -15.92 14.00
N GLN A 473 -9.92 -15.85 12.71
CA GLN A 473 -9.22 -14.68 12.15
C GLN A 473 -10.10 -13.42 12.12
N LEU A 474 -11.39 -13.57 11.82
CA LEU A 474 -12.37 -12.47 11.78
C LEU A 474 -12.68 -11.95 13.20
N GLU A 475 -12.94 -12.84 14.15
CA GLU A 475 -13.06 -12.51 15.58
C GLU A 475 -11.81 -11.77 16.07
N GLY A 476 -10.62 -12.33 15.80
CA GLY A 476 -9.33 -11.72 16.13
C GLY A 476 -8.98 -10.43 15.38
N SER A 477 -9.82 -9.94 14.45
CA SER A 477 -9.61 -8.67 13.74
C SER A 477 -10.16 -7.44 14.48
N VAL A 478 -11.05 -7.64 15.45
CA VAL A 478 -11.67 -6.54 16.22
C VAL A 478 -10.63 -5.89 17.15
N PHE A 479 -10.24 -4.66 16.85
CA PHE A 479 -9.31 -3.88 17.66
C PHE A 479 -10.07 -3.13 18.76
N GLY A 480 -9.55 -3.15 19.98
CA GLY A 480 -10.20 -2.53 21.14
C GLY A 480 -9.28 -1.51 21.82
N ILE A 481 -9.84 -0.33 22.10
CA ILE A 481 -9.19 0.75 22.84
C ILE A 481 -10.04 1.05 24.08
N LEU A 482 -9.52 0.78 25.27
CA LEU A 482 -10.19 1.05 26.53
C LEU A 482 -9.49 2.20 27.24
N VAL A 483 -10.24 3.25 27.56
CA VAL A 483 -9.77 4.42 28.33
C VAL A 483 -10.36 4.36 29.73
N ILE A 484 -9.50 4.39 30.75
CA ILE A 484 -9.86 4.36 32.17
C ILE A 484 -9.52 5.70 32.81
N GLN A 485 -10.48 6.28 33.53
CA GLN A 485 -10.32 7.56 34.21
C GLN A 485 -9.90 7.34 35.66
N LEU A 486 -8.76 7.91 36.06
CA LEU A 486 -8.14 7.55 37.35
C LEU A 486 -8.78 8.27 38.54
N LYS A 487 -9.33 9.48 38.37
CA LYS A 487 -9.96 10.25 39.46
C LYS A 487 -11.21 9.58 40.06
N PRO A 488 -12.21 9.11 39.28
CA PRO A 488 -13.35 8.35 39.83
C PRO A 488 -12.92 7.10 40.59
N GLN A 489 -11.90 6.40 40.09
CA GLN A 489 -11.43 5.17 40.73
C GLN A 489 -10.69 5.45 42.05
N LEU A 490 -9.89 6.54 42.12
CA LEU A 490 -9.31 7.03 43.37
C LEU A 490 -10.38 7.48 44.37
N GLU A 491 -11.42 8.19 43.92
CA GLU A 491 -12.56 8.60 44.76
C GLU A 491 -13.27 7.37 45.35
N ALA A 492 -13.58 6.36 44.53
CA ALA A 492 -14.21 5.12 44.94
C ALA A 492 -13.33 4.29 45.91
N LEU A 493 -12.06 4.08 45.57
CA LEU A 493 -11.07 3.35 46.37
C LEU A 493 -10.95 3.93 47.79
N LEU A 494 -10.76 5.26 47.87
CA LEU A 494 -10.53 5.97 49.13
C LEU A 494 -11.81 6.21 49.94
N LYS A 495 -12.97 5.76 49.44
CA LYS A 495 -14.33 5.94 50.01
C LYS A 495 -14.74 7.42 50.13
N LEU A 496 -14.22 8.24 49.22
CA LEU A 496 -14.59 9.65 49.07
C LEU A 496 -15.92 9.77 48.28
N PRO A 497 -16.69 10.85 48.47
CA PRO A 497 -17.83 11.13 47.60
C PRO A 497 -17.36 11.51 46.19
N HIS A 498 -18.26 11.42 45.21
CA HIS A 498 -17.96 11.81 43.83
C HIS A 498 -17.51 13.28 43.77
N ASP A 499 -16.56 13.55 42.88
CA ASP A 499 -15.93 14.86 42.66
C ASP A 499 -15.15 15.46 43.84
N ALA A 500 -14.91 14.70 44.90
CA ALA A 500 -14.07 15.12 46.02
C ALA A 500 -12.62 15.48 45.59
N LEU A 501 -12.07 14.79 44.57
CA LEU A 501 -10.72 15.07 44.07
C LEU A 501 -10.69 16.11 42.93
N THR A 502 -11.85 16.58 42.45
CA THR A 502 -11.97 17.47 41.28
C THR A 502 -11.27 18.82 41.47
N LYS A 503 -11.26 19.35 42.70
CA LYS A 503 -10.57 20.60 43.06
C LYS A 503 -9.16 20.34 43.61
N GLU A 504 -8.88 19.12 44.06
CA GLU A 504 -7.70 18.75 44.83
C GLU A 504 -6.57 18.23 43.93
N ILE A 505 -6.09 19.11 43.05
CA ILE A 505 -5.05 18.80 42.06
C ILE A 505 -3.77 18.26 42.71
N ALA A 506 -3.28 18.94 43.76
CA ALA A 506 -2.05 18.55 44.45
C ALA A 506 -2.18 17.18 45.12
N LEU A 507 -3.29 16.95 45.85
CA LEU A 507 -3.58 15.66 46.48
C LEU A 507 -3.71 14.53 45.44
N THR A 508 -4.36 14.80 44.31
CA THR A 508 -4.50 13.80 43.23
C THR A 508 -3.13 13.43 42.64
N GLN A 509 -2.25 14.40 42.42
CA GLN A 509 -0.89 14.14 41.95
C GLN A 509 -0.08 13.35 43.00
N GLN A 510 -0.18 13.73 44.28
CA GLN A 510 0.48 13.02 45.39
C GLN A 510 -0.02 11.58 45.54
N LEU A 511 -1.32 11.33 45.44
CA LEU A 511 -1.89 9.96 45.49
C LEU A 511 -1.35 9.10 44.35
N LEU A 512 -1.37 9.61 43.11
CA LEU A 512 -0.83 8.88 41.95
C LEU A 512 0.68 8.65 42.06
N ASP A 513 1.42 9.61 42.63
CA ASP A 513 2.86 9.48 42.88
C ASP A 513 3.15 8.40 43.94
N LEU A 514 2.38 8.35 45.03
CA LEU A 514 2.47 7.28 46.06
C LEU A 514 2.17 5.89 45.50
N PHE A 515 1.15 5.74 44.64
CA PHE A 515 0.85 4.44 44.02
C PHE A 515 1.88 4.04 42.95
N ILE A 516 2.34 4.96 42.10
CA ILE A 516 3.19 4.63 40.94
C ILE A 516 4.68 4.56 41.29
N GLN A 517 5.21 5.48 42.12
CA GLN A 517 6.65 5.53 42.43
C GLN A 517 7.03 4.76 43.70
N TYR A 518 6.14 4.68 44.69
CA TYR A 518 6.44 4.09 46.01
C TYR A 518 5.59 2.85 46.34
N GLN A 519 4.67 2.45 45.45
CA GLN A 519 3.83 1.24 45.57
C GLN A 519 3.14 1.09 46.93
N ILE A 520 2.65 2.19 47.49
CA ILE A 520 2.00 2.21 48.81
C ILE A 520 0.64 1.48 48.75
N PRO A 521 0.36 0.51 49.65
CA PRO A 521 -0.94 -0.15 49.73
C PRO A 521 -2.10 0.83 49.97
N SER A 522 -3.20 0.64 49.24
CA SER A 522 -4.36 1.53 49.28
C SER A 522 -5.08 1.57 50.64
N ASP A 523 -4.98 0.50 51.44
CA ASP A 523 -5.52 0.45 52.81
C ASP A 523 -4.94 1.53 53.73
N LEU A 524 -3.66 1.92 53.55
CA LEU A 524 -2.99 2.94 54.36
C LEU A 524 -3.45 4.38 54.04
N LEU A 525 -4.08 4.57 52.88
CA LEU A 525 -4.55 5.86 52.39
C LEU A 525 -6.08 6.01 52.54
N THR A 526 -6.82 4.90 52.50
CA THR A 526 -8.28 4.85 52.49
C THR A 526 -8.91 5.41 53.77
N TYR A 527 -10.09 6.06 53.64
CA TYR A 527 -10.83 6.54 54.80
C TYR A 527 -11.41 5.38 55.63
N ALA A 528 -11.03 5.32 56.92
CA ALA A 528 -11.41 4.26 57.86
C ALA A 528 -12.56 4.64 58.82
N GLY A 529 -13.09 5.86 58.73
CA GLY A 529 -14.17 6.35 59.59
C GLY A 529 -15.59 5.97 59.12
N PRO A 530 -16.65 6.47 59.81
CA PRO A 530 -18.02 6.13 59.50
C PRO A 530 -18.47 6.67 58.13
N ALA A 531 -19.25 5.88 57.39
CA ALA A 531 -19.71 6.24 56.05
C ALA A 531 -20.53 7.55 56.00
N SER A 532 -21.18 7.93 57.11
CA SER A 532 -21.96 9.16 57.27
C SER A 532 -21.16 10.43 57.59
N ALA A 533 -19.82 10.35 57.72
CA ALA A 533 -18.98 11.54 57.89
C ALA A 533 -19.05 12.47 56.66
N SER A 534 -18.83 13.76 56.88
CA SER A 534 -18.92 14.78 55.84
C SER A 534 -17.83 14.62 54.76
N PRO A 535 -18.03 15.16 53.55
CA PRO A 535 -17.02 15.18 52.49
C PRO A 535 -15.68 15.78 52.93
N GLU A 536 -15.73 16.83 53.75
CA GLU A 536 -14.56 17.60 54.20
C GLU A 536 -13.74 16.82 55.24
N GLU A 537 -14.39 16.21 56.23
CA GLU A 537 -13.72 15.33 57.21
C GLU A 537 -13.02 14.13 56.53
N LYS A 538 -13.65 13.56 55.50
CA LYS A 538 -13.07 12.46 54.72
C LYS A 538 -11.84 12.90 53.93
N LEU A 539 -11.92 14.05 53.26
CA LEU A 539 -10.79 14.63 52.51
C LEU A 539 -9.63 14.99 53.43
N GLU A 540 -9.88 15.62 54.58
CA GLU A 540 -8.81 16.05 55.50
C GLU A 540 -8.12 14.85 56.16
N ALA A 541 -8.85 13.77 56.47
CA ALA A 541 -8.25 12.51 56.94
C ALA A 541 -7.31 11.90 55.88
N VAL A 542 -7.73 11.85 54.61
CA VAL A 542 -6.88 11.36 53.50
C VAL A 542 -5.65 12.25 53.30
N ARG A 543 -5.79 13.58 53.39
CA ARG A 543 -4.62 14.51 53.38
C ARG A 543 -3.67 14.22 54.54
N GLY A 544 -4.19 13.98 55.74
CA GLY A 544 -3.38 13.61 56.91
C GLY A 544 -2.57 12.33 56.69
N HIS A 545 -3.19 11.29 56.12
CA HIS A 545 -2.50 10.04 55.77
C HIS A 545 -1.40 10.28 54.72
N VAL A 546 -1.71 10.97 53.62
CA VAL A 546 -0.75 11.32 52.56
C VAL A 546 0.43 12.13 53.12
N ALA A 547 0.16 13.15 53.93
CA ALA A 547 1.20 14.00 54.53
C ALA A 547 2.11 13.23 55.50
N ALA A 548 1.56 12.29 56.29
CA ALA A 548 2.35 11.43 57.16
C ALA A 548 3.30 10.52 56.37
N ILE A 549 2.84 9.95 55.25
CA ILE A 549 3.65 9.08 54.39
C ILE A 549 4.72 9.89 53.65
N TYR A 550 4.40 11.06 53.10
CA TYR A 550 5.42 11.93 52.48
C TYR A 550 6.51 12.35 53.47
N LYS A 551 6.15 12.72 54.70
CA LYS A 551 7.12 13.05 55.75
C LYS A 551 8.08 11.89 56.08
N MET A 552 7.60 10.65 56.02
CA MET A 552 8.43 9.44 56.17
C MET A 552 9.36 9.24 54.96
N VAL A 553 8.84 9.42 53.74
CA VAL A 553 9.61 9.30 52.48
C VAL A 553 10.69 10.39 52.38
N GLU A 554 10.41 11.62 52.80
CA GLU A 554 11.37 12.72 52.84
C GLU A 554 12.50 12.43 53.84
N ALA A 555 12.17 12.02 55.07
CA ALA A 555 13.16 11.64 56.08
C ALA A 555 14.06 10.47 55.63
N ALA A 556 13.50 9.50 54.90
CA ALA A 556 14.27 8.39 54.31
C ALA A 556 15.26 8.91 53.24
N LYS A 557 14.81 9.75 52.31
CA LYS A 557 15.65 10.36 51.26
C LYS A 557 16.74 11.26 51.82
N GLU A 558 16.46 12.02 52.87
CA GLU A 558 17.48 12.81 53.58
C GLU A 558 18.54 11.91 54.23
N GLY A 559 18.13 10.77 54.81
CA GLY A 559 19.02 9.74 55.32
C GLY A 559 19.92 9.12 54.23
N GLU A 560 19.36 8.74 53.08
CA GLU A 560 20.11 8.22 51.93
C GLU A 560 21.09 9.27 51.38
N LEU A 561 20.65 10.51 51.20
CA LEU A 561 21.51 11.62 50.75
C LEU A 561 22.64 11.91 51.76
N HIS A 562 22.38 11.77 53.05
CA HIS A 562 23.40 11.93 54.09
C HIS A 562 24.42 10.78 54.05
N ALA A 563 23.96 9.53 53.93
CA ALA A 563 24.82 8.36 53.80
C ALA A 563 25.68 8.40 52.52
N ALA A 564 25.09 8.75 51.38
CA ALA A 564 25.81 8.90 50.11
C ALA A 564 26.84 10.04 50.15
N ARG A 565 26.54 11.16 50.82
CA ARG A 565 27.51 12.24 51.07
C ARG A 565 28.65 11.79 51.99
N GLN A 566 28.37 11.00 53.02
CA GLN A 566 29.40 10.44 53.89
C GLN A 566 30.30 9.44 53.14
N GLN A 567 29.73 8.57 52.29
CA GLN A 567 30.50 7.67 51.43
C GLN A 567 31.38 8.46 50.45
N ALA A 568 30.82 9.42 49.72
CA ALA A 568 31.58 10.29 48.81
C ALA A 568 32.64 11.17 49.52
N MET A 569 32.54 11.36 50.83
CA MET A 569 33.55 12.04 51.67
C MET A 569 34.64 11.07 52.14
N MET A 570 34.34 9.78 52.33
CA MET A 570 35.32 8.73 52.65
C MET A 570 36.06 8.21 51.40
N GLU A 571 35.45 8.31 50.21
CA GLU A 571 36.07 7.93 48.92
C GLU A 571 37.02 8.98 48.34
N GLN A 572 37.21 10.14 49.00
CA GLN A 572 38.23 11.10 48.59
C GLN A 572 39.64 10.54 48.87
N PRO A 573 40.55 10.49 47.87
CA PRO A 573 41.90 9.96 48.09
C PRO A 573 42.67 10.77 49.13
N PHE A 574 43.10 10.10 50.20
CA PHE A 574 43.78 10.73 51.33
C PHE A 574 45.23 11.10 50.93
N HIS A 575 45.43 12.33 50.46
CA HIS A 575 46.72 12.78 49.96
C HIS A 575 47.02 14.24 50.33
N GLU A 576 47.40 14.50 51.59
CA GLU A 576 48.62 15.27 51.91
C GLU A 576 49.01 15.14 53.41
N TYR A 577 50.26 15.54 53.73
CA TYR A 577 50.86 15.74 55.06
C TYR A 577 51.02 14.53 56.02
N ALA A 578 52.15 13.83 55.85
CA ALA A 578 52.74 12.98 56.88
C ALA A 578 54.30 13.01 56.92
N GLU A 579 54.94 14.11 56.52
CA GLU A 579 56.40 14.31 56.69
C GLU A 579 56.73 15.69 57.30
N SER A 580 56.84 15.74 58.63
CA SER A 580 57.77 16.63 59.34
C SER A 580 57.84 16.22 60.82
N PHE A 581 58.97 15.65 61.25
CA PHE A 581 59.31 15.48 62.67
C PHE A 581 60.83 15.66 62.82
N GLY A 582 61.24 16.48 63.78
CA GLY A 582 62.63 16.96 63.92
C GLY A 582 62.74 18.43 63.49
N ASP A 583 63.22 19.35 64.33
CA ASP A 583 63.61 19.21 65.74
C ASP A 583 63.36 20.53 66.51
N THR A 584 63.71 20.54 67.78
CA THR A 584 63.39 21.52 68.82
C THR A 584 64.14 22.86 68.71
N SER A 585 63.64 23.85 69.46
CA SER A 585 64.29 25.12 69.86
C SER A 585 64.31 26.33 68.90
N ALA A 586 63.18 27.04 68.82
CA ALA A 586 63.09 28.52 68.90
C ALA A 586 61.61 28.95 68.89
N GLY A 587 61.11 29.62 69.92
CA GLY A 587 59.69 30.01 70.00
C GLY A 587 59.46 31.47 70.37
N PHE A 588 58.64 32.18 69.60
CA PHE A 588 58.00 33.44 70.01
C PHE A 588 56.78 33.83 69.14
N SER A 589 55.92 34.70 69.70
CA SER A 589 54.72 35.35 69.11
C SER A 589 53.52 34.45 68.75
N LEU A 590 52.24 34.74 69.05
CA LEU A 590 51.50 35.88 69.66
C LEU A 590 51.02 37.01 68.70
N PHE A 591 49.72 37.37 68.85
CA PHE A 591 48.88 38.42 68.19
C PHE A 591 48.72 38.33 66.65
N GLN A 592 47.52 38.30 66.03
CA GLN A 592 46.18 38.92 66.20
C GLN A 592 46.04 40.32 65.54
N CYS A 593 44.83 40.58 65.02
CA CYS A 593 44.37 41.77 64.26
C CYS A 593 44.85 41.82 62.79
N GLY A 594 44.16 42.51 61.87
CA GLY A 594 42.92 43.31 62.01
C GLY A 594 42.30 43.71 60.66
N ASP A 595 41.22 44.50 60.70
CA ASP A 595 40.26 44.65 59.59
C ASP A 595 40.58 45.69 58.50
N ALA A 596 40.02 45.42 57.31
CA ALA A 596 39.56 46.31 56.21
C ALA A 596 40.24 47.67 55.87
N SER A 597 40.58 47.89 54.58
CA SER A 597 39.80 48.73 53.63
C SER A 597 40.60 49.47 52.52
N ALA A 598 40.31 49.08 51.27
CA ALA A 598 40.43 49.75 49.94
C ALA A 598 41.02 51.17 49.74
N ARG A 599 41.85 51.35 48.67
CA ARG A 599 41.54 52.16 47.44
C ARG A 599 42.74 52.46 46.50
N SER A 600 42.41 52.88 45.27
CA SER A 600 43.21 53.62 44.25
C SER A 600 44.01 52.81 43.21
N ALA A 601 44.42 53.49 42.13
CA ALA A 601 44.92 52.92 40.86
C ALA A 601 45.78 53.94 40.06
N SER A 602 46.43 53.48 38.97
CA SER A 602 47.18 54.22 37.91
C SER A 602 48.73 53.99 37.91
N PRO A 603 49.49 54.33 36.83
CA PRO A 603 50.74 53.63 36.40
C PRO A 603 51.97 54.58 36.33
N PRO A 604 52.99 54.50 35.42
CA PRO A 604 53.60 53.40 34.61
C PRO A 604 55.17 53.31 34.75
N ASP A 605 55.89 52.44 34.01
CA ASP A 605 57.06 52.82 33.14
C ASP A 605 57.63 51.66 32.23
N SER A 606 58.69 51.93 31.45
CA SER A 606 59.31 51.14 30.33
C SER A 606 60.86 50.97 30.49
N PRO A 607 61.74 50.69 29.47
CA PRO A 607 61.67 50.21 28.05
C PRO A 607 62.50 48.90 27.88
N PRO A 608 63.45 48.65 26.93
CA PRO A 608 63.62 48.87 25.45
C PRO A 608 63.68 47.52 24.66
N ARG A 609 64.01 47.27 23.36
CA ARG A 609 64.10 47.87 21.98
C ARG A 609 64.08 46.62 20.99
N ARG A 610 64.48 46.49 19.70
CA ARG A 610 65.27 47.22 18.67
C ARG A 610 64.96 46.63 17.25
N ASN A 611 64.84 47.49 16.21
CA ASN A 611 65.04 47.37 14.73
C ASN A 611 64.95 46.03 13.93
N ALA A 612 64.55 45.96 12.63
CA ALA A 612 63.87 46.88 11.68
C ALA A 612 63.57 46.22 10.29
N ARG A 613 62.87 46.97 9.40
CA ARG A 613 62.58 46.78 7.94
C ARG A 613 61.31 45.99 7.54
N SER A 614 60.95 46.09 6.25
CA SER A 614 59.56 46.21 5.75
C SER A 614 59.32 45.59 4.36
N ILE A 615 58.05 45.31 4.02
CA ILE A 615 57.45 45.38 2.66
C ILE A 615 55.92 45.24 2.74
N GLN A 616 55.19 45.77 1.75
CA GLN A 616 53.72 45.68 1.62
C GLN A 616 53.29 44.39 0.91
N ARG A 617 52.05 43.91 1.15
CA ARG A 617 51.08 43.63 0.07
C ARG A 617 49.66 43.35 0.58
N THR A 618 48.70 43.53 -0.32
CA THR A 618 47.26 43.28 -0.14
C THR A 618 46.92 41.79 -0.23
N ALA A 619 45.83 41.40 0.43
CA ALA A 619 45.15 40.11 0.22
C ALA A 619 43.64 40.35 0.11
N SER A 620 43.05 39.92 -1.00
CA SER A 620 41.62 40.02 -1.29
C SER A 620 40.93 38.66 -1.14
N SER A 621 39.60 38.66 -1.07
CA SER A 621 38.78 37.45 -1.01
C SER A 621 38.80 36.62 -2.30
N ALA A 622 38.96 35.31 -2.16
CA ALA A 622 38.49 34.30 -3.11
C ALA A 622 38.35 32.93 -2.39
N SER A 623 37.34 32.14 -2.77
CA SER A 623 37.15 30.76 -2.29
C SER A 623 37.64 29.77 -3.34
N ALA A 624 38.23 28.64 -2.93
CA ALA A 624 38.75 27.60 -3.83
C ALA A 624 38.67 26.19 -3.23
N ALA A 625 38.64 25.18 -4.12
CA ALA A 625 38.26 23.79 -3.85
C ALA A 625 39.36 22.90 -3.22
N PRO A 626 39.01 21.72 -2.63
CA PRO A 626 39.96 20.78 -2.06
C PRO A 626 40.63 19.83 -3.10
N PRO A 627 41.92 19.46 -2.91
CA PRO A 627 42.62 18.43 -3.70
C PRO A 627 42.46 16.99 -3.15
N PRO A 628 42.91 15.93 -3.87
CA PRO A 628 42.27 14.61 -3.79
C PRO A 628 43.01 13.53 -2.97
N ARG A 629 42.34 12.38 -2.77
CA ARG A 629 42.95 11.12 -2.31
C ARG A 629 43.23 10.19 -3.50
N HIS A 630 44.46 9.69 -3.60
CA HIS A 630 44.86 8.69 -4.60
C HIS A 630 44.71 7.26 -4.10
N SER A 631 44.58 6.32 -5.05
CA SER A 631 44.30 4.91 -4.84
C SER A 631 45.49 4.11 -4.30
N ALA A 632 45.22 3.10 -3.48
CA ALA A 632 46.10 1.95 -3.25
C ALA A 632 45.28 0.66 -3.45
N ALA A 633 45.81 -0.29 -4.23
CA ALA A 633 45.08 -1.51 -4.59
C ALA A 633 45.45 -2.69 -3.70
N GLN A 634 44.47 -3.46 -3.23
CA GLN A 634 44.70 -4.76 -2.61
C GLN A 634 44.01 -5.88 -3.39
N LYS A 635 44.85 -6.80 -3.87
CA LYS A 635 44.57 -8.00 -4.66
C LYS A 635 43.36 -8.80 -4.15
N ARG A 636 42.47 -9.18 -5.07
CA ARG A 636 41.76 -10.46 -4.96
C ARG A 636 42.78 -11.60 -4.94
N VAL A 637 42.60 -12.57 -4.04
CA VAL A 637 43.26 -13.88 -4.11
C VAL A 637 42.16 -14.95 -4.23
N ARG A 638 42.35 -15.90 -5.15
CA ARG A 638 41.39 -16.97 -5.47
C ARG A 638 42.17 -18.21 -5.91
N MET A 639 42.29 -19.20 -5.04
CA MET A 639 42.97 -20.48 -5.26
C MET A 639 42.37 -21.54 -4.32
N PRO A 640 42.47 -22.85 -4.62
CA PRO A 640 42.19 -23.48 -5.92
C PRO A 640 41.30 -24.72 -5.75
N VAL A 641 41.09 -25.51 -6.82
CA VAL A 641 40.44 -26.83 -6.76
C VAL A 641 41.35 -27.89 -7.37
N ALA A 642 41.73 -28.89 -6.56
CA ALA A 642 42.21 -30.22 -6.97
C ALA A 642 41.99 -31.16 -5.74
N ALA A 643 41.36 -32.33 -5.77
CA ALA A 643 41.28 -33.42 -6.76
C ALA A 643 42.41 -34.46 -6.64
N CYS A 644 42.17 -35.49 -5.81
CA CYS A 644 42.85 -36.79 -5.80
C CYS A 644 41.77 -37.89 -5.88
N ALA A 645 42.01 -39.02 -6.56
CA ALA A 645 40.97 -40.02 -6.83
C ALA A 645 41.50 -41.46 -6.97
N ALA A 646 40.77 -42.40 -6.35
CA ALA A 646 40.69 -43.87 -6.52
C ALA A 646 39.91 -44.37 -5.28
N GLY A 647 38.95 -45.29 -5.25
CA GLY A 647 38.34 -46.30 -6.12
C GLY A 647 37.51 -47.22 -5.15
N ALA A 648 36.63 -48.15 -5.52
CA ALA A 648 36.14 -48.65 -6.80
C ALA A 648 34.66 -49.14 -6.63
N ALA A 649 34.12 -49.87 -7.61
CA ALA A 649 32.68 -50.23 -7.71
C ALA A 649 32.23 -51.46 -6.87
N PRO A 650 30.91 -51.63 -6.61
CA PRO A 650 30.34 -52.77 -5.88
C PRO A 650 29.88 -53.93 -6.78
N PRO A 651 29.81 -55.16 -6.22
CA PRO A 651 28.87 -56.21 -6.63
C PRO A 651 27.91 -56.62 -5.49
N GLY A 652 26.72 -57.11 -5.83
CA GLY A 652 25.68 -57.51 -4.85
C GLY A 652 25.54 -59.04 -4.65
N CYS A 653 24.69 -59.44 -3.70
CA CYS A 653 24.20 -60.82 -3.56
C CYS A 653 22.77 -60.85 -2.97
N GLY A 654 22.13 -62.03 -2.95
CA GLY A 654 20.68 -62.23 -2.89
C GLY A 654 19.95 -62.23 -1.53
N PRO A 655 18.66 -62.64 -1.50
CA PRO A 655 17.68 -62.20 -0.48
C PRO A 655 17.20 -63.27 0.54
N PRO A 656 16.57 -62.84 1.65
CA PRO A 656 15.62 -63.60 2.49
C PRO A 656 14.14 -63.11 2.32
N PRO A 657 13.11 -63.73 2.98
CA PRO A 657 11.79 -63.95 2.35
C PRO A 657 10.58 -63.16 2.91
N PRO A 658 9.40 -63.23 2.26
CA PRO A 658 8.09 -62.73 2.73
C PRO A 658 7.22 -63.86 3.37
N PRO A 659 5.97 -63.59 3.81
CA PRO A 659 5.49 -62.50 4.68
C PRO A 659 4.78 -63.05 5.95
N GLY A 660 4.62 -62.24 7.02
CA GLY A 660 4.05 -62.69 8.31
C GLY A 660 3.20 -61.65 9.05
N ALA A 661 2.14 -62.11 9.71
CA ALA A 661 0.99 -61.37 10.23
C ALA A 661 1.20 -60.30 11.34
N SER A 662 0.28 -59.33 11.36
CA SER A 662 -0.37 -58.64 12.51
C SER A 662 0.40 -57.75 13.51
N PHE A 663 -0.13 -56.52 13.65
CA PHE A 663 -0.36 -55.63 14.83
C PHE A 663 0.17 -55.98 16.26
N PRO A 664 0.29 -55.01 17.22
CA PRO A 664 -0.13 -53.59 17.18
C PRO A 664 0.96 -52.57 17.58
N ALA A 665 0.61 -51.28 17.71
CA ALA A 665 1.45 -50.22 18.27
C ALA A 665 1.21 -50.02 19.80
N PRO A 666 2.24 -49.67 20.59
CA PRO A 666 2.13 -49.44 22.04
C PRO A 666 1.62 -48.03 22.40
N THR A 667 0.98 -47.91 23.56
CA THR A 667 0.22 -46.73 24.01
C THR A 667 0.87 -45.93 25.16
N ALA A 668 0.24 -44.79 25.49
CA ALA A 668 0.64 -43.82 26.50
C ALA A 668 0.66 -44.32 27.97
N LYS A 669 1.16 -43.47 28.87
CA LYS A 669 0.89 -43.52 30.32
C LYS A 669 0.00 -42.36 30.76
N ALA A 670 -0.68 -42.50 31.89
CA ALA A 670 -2.01 -41.91 32.11
C ALA A 670 -2.15 -40.98 33.32
N THR A 671 -3.28 -40.28 33.34
CA THR A 671 -3.91 -39.49 34.41
C THR A 671 -4.38 -40.34 35.60
N PRO A 672 -4.81 -39.69 36.71
CA PRO A 672 -5.98 -40.08 37.49
C PRO A 672 -7.16 -39.11 37.28
N ALA A 673 -8.39 -39.52 37.65
CA ALA A 673 -9.64 -38.80 37.32
C ALA A 673 -10.64 -38.70 38.52
N PRO A 674 -11.98 -38.90 38.40
CA PRO A 674 -12.94 -37.79 38.41
C PRO A 674 -14.07 -37.89 39.47
N ILE A 675 -14.94 -36.87 39.56
CA ILE A 675 -16.24 -36.94 40.28
C ILE A 675 -17.38 -36.37 39.40
N ALA A 676 -18.59 -36.90 39.62
CA ALA A 676 -19.82 -36.82 38.83
C ALA A 676 -20.43 -35.42 38.54
N GLY A 677 -21.34 -35.40 37.56
CA GLY A 677 -22.35 -34.35 37.35
C GLY A 677 -23.79 -34.92 37.39
N PRO A 678 -24.84 -34.07 37.36
CA PRO A 678 -26.24 -34.50 37.56
C PRO A 678 -27.10 -34.61 36.28
N ALA A 679 -28.04 -35.55 36.36
CA ALA A 679 -29.21 -35.90 35.53
C ALA A 679 -29.77 -34.94 34.45
N GLU A 680 -30.31 -35.57 33.39
CA GLU A 680 -31.22 -34.97 32.40
C GLU A 680 -32.62 -34.70 32.98
N ALA A 681 -33.30 -33.69 32.43
CA ALA A 681 -34.75 -33.51 32.51
C ALA A 681 -35.31 -33.20 31.11
N LYS A 682 -36.56 -33.58 30.85
CA LYS A 682 -37.13 -33.61 29.49
C LYS A 682 -37.59 -32.24 28.99
N ALA A 683 -37.58 -32.08 27.67
CA ALA A 683 -38.33 -31.04 26.98
C ALA A 683 -39.84 -31.24 27.13
N ASN A 684 -40.56 -30.13 27.26
CA ASN A 684 -41.94 -29.94 26.84
C ASN A 684 -41.95 -28.64 26.02
N ASP A 685 -42.51 -28.68 24.82
CA ASP A 685 -42.97 -27.48 24.14
C ASP A 685 -44.36 -27.12 24.68
N ASP A 686 -44.58 -25.88 25.10
CA ASP A 686 -45.88 -25.21 25.01
C ASP A 686 -45.70 -23.69 25.18
N ASP A 687 -46.62 -22.92 24.60
CA ASP A 687 -46.47 -21.49 24.30
C ASP A 687 -46.82 -20.55 25.47
N PHE A 688 -46.06 -19.45 25.62
CA PHE A 688 -46.60 -18.21 26.21
C PHE A 688 -45.80 -16.96 25.80
N ASP A 689 -46.45 -16.06 25.07
CA ASP A 689 -45.94 -14.73 24.73
C ASP A 689 -45.95 -13.80 25.94
N THR A 690 -44.76 -13.42 26.43
CA THR A 690 -44.55 -12.24 27.27
C THR A 690 -43.27 -11.55 26.85
N ALA A 691 -43.40 -10.41 26.18
CA ALA A 691 -42.29 -9.51 25.88
C ALA A 691 -41.76 -8.84 27.16
N ASP A 692 -40.54 -9.20 27.57
CA ASP A 692 -39.74 -8.44 28.53
C ASP A 692 -38.43 -8.02 27.83
N ASP A 693 -38.25 -6.71 27.65
CA ASP A 693 -37.29 -6.11 26.71
C ASP A 693 -35.86 -6.04 27.28
N VAL A 694 -35.30 -7.21 27.59
CA VAL A 694 -33.93 -7.35 28.10
C VAL A 694 -32.95 -7.13 26.93
N ALA A 695 -32.50 -5.88 26.81
CA ALA A 695 -31.62 -5.39 25.74
C ALA A 695 -30.52 -6.41 25.35
N SER A 696 -30.61 -6.94 24.14
CA SER A 696 -29.81 -8.08 23.69
C SER A 696 -28.31 -7.77 23.71
N GLU A 697 -27.53 -8.67 24.32
CA GLU A 697 -26.11 -8.43 24.57
C GLU A 697 -25.31 -8.39 23.25
N LEU A 698 -24.87 -7.18 22.87
CA LEU A 698 -24.17 -6.94 21.62
C LEU A 698 -22.75 -7.54 21.64
N ASP A 699 -22.63 -8.73 21.09
CA ASP A 699 -21.35 -9.42 20.94
C ASP A 699 -20.49 -8.83 19.81
N TYR A 700 -19.50 -8.03 20.21
CA TYR A 700 -18.56 -7.38 19.30
C TYR A 700 -17.75 -8.35 18.42
N THR A 701 -17.51 -9.58 18.87
CA THR A 701 -16.72 -10.58 18.11
C THR A 701 -17.41 -11.02 16.83
N LYS A 702 -18.75 -10.93 16.79
CA LYS A 702 -19.58 -11.34 15.65
C LYS A 702 -19.68 -10.28 14.56
N ILE A 703 -19.32 -9.03 14.83
CA ILE A 703 -19.48 -7.92 13.85
C ILE A 703 -18.70 -8.19 12.55
N PRO A 704 -17.42 -8.65 12.56
CA PRO A 704 -16.69 -8.95 11.33
C PRO A 704 -17.23 -10.16 10.58
N SER A 705 -17.78 -11.18 11.24
CA SER A 705 -18.36 -12.35 10.57
C SER A 705 -19.75 -12.07 10.00
N THR A 706 -20.57 -11.22 10.65
CA THR A 706 -21.78 -10.65 10.05
C THR A 706 -21.47 -9.79 8.82
N LEU A 707 -20.37 -9.02 8.85
CA LEU A 707 -19.90 -8.27 7.67
C LEU A 707 -19.46 -9.23 6.55
N ASP A 708 -18.58 -10.19 6.84
CA ASP A 708 -18.06 -11.16 5.85
C ASP A 708 -19.19 -11.95 5.17
N ALA A 709 -20.23 -12.31 5.92
CA ALA A 709 -21.45 -12.95 5.39
C ALA A 709 -22.21 -12.05 4.40
N LYS A 710 -22.39 -10.76 4.71
CA LYS A 710 -23.01 -9.79 3.76
C LYS A 710 -22.13 -9.52 2.54
N LEU A 711 -20.80 -9.60 2.68
CA LEU A 711 -19.85 -9.46 1.58
C LEU A 711 -19.84 -10.67 0.62
N LEU A 712 -20.29 -11.85 1.06
CA LEU A 712 -20.50 -13.01 0.19
C LEU A 712 -21.73 -12.88 -0.73
N THR A 713 -22.73 -12.11 -0.31
CA THR A 713 -24.04 -12.03 -0.98
C THR A 713 -24.24 -10.78 -1.83
N ALA A 714 -23.49 -9.70 -1.60
CA ALA A 714 -23.65 -8.43 -2.32
C ALA A 714 -22.68 -8.28 -3.51
N GLU A 715 -23.15 -7.74 -4.63
CA GLU A 715 -22.34 -7.51 -5.80
C GLU A 715 -21.16 -6.57 -5.53
N GLY A 716 -19.96 -7.00 -5.91
CA GLY A 716 -18.72 -6.26 -5.66
C GLY A 716 -18.16 -6.39 -4.24
N GLY A 717 -18.81 -7.16 -3.35
CA GLY A 717 -18.24 -7.51 -2.04
C GLY A 717 -16.86 -8.17 -2.10
N ALA A 718 -16.54 -8.78 -3.25
CA ALA A 718 -15.23 -9.34 -3.60
C ALA A 718 -14.04 -8.36 -3.45
N ALA A 719 -14.26 -7.05 -3.64
CA ALA A 719 -13.23 -6.03 -3.51
C ALA A 719 -12.93 -5.63 -2.06
N ILE A 720 -13.77 -6.03 -1.10
CA ILE A 720 -13.70 -5.61 0.30
C ILE A 720 -12.98 -6.69 1.12
N ARG A 721 -11.86 -6.29 1.73
CA ARG A 721 -10.98 -7.14 2.53
C ARG A 721 -11.15 -6.84 4.02
N PRO A 722 -11.56 -7.78 4.88
CA PRO A 722 -11.50 -7.61 6.33
C PRO A 722 -10.06 -7.29 6.76
N THR A 723 -9.86 -6.26 7.58
CA THR A 723 -8.53 -5.71 7.87
C THR A 723 -8.24 -5.76 9.37
N THR A 724 -7.16 -6.43 9.75
CA THR A 724 -6.68 -6.45 11.13
C THR A 724 -5.83 -5.21 11.39
N ILE A 725 -6.10 -4.50 12.48
CA ILE A 725 -5.22 -3.44 12.99
C ILE A 725 -4.19 -4.08 13.93
N LYS A 726 -2.90 -3.79 13.72
CA LYS A 726 -1.81 -4.09 14.66
C LYS A 726 -1.19 -2.80 15.19
N VAL A 727 -0.74 -2.84 16.44
CA VAL A 727 0.10 -1.80 17.04
C VAL A 727 1.54 -1.99 16.55
N GLY A 728 2.20 -0.91 16.13
CA GLY A 728 3.58 -0.92 15.65
C GLY A 728 4.62 -1.05 16.76
N GLU A 729 5.84 -1.46 16.40
CA GLU A 729 6.90 -1.88 17.34
C GLU A 729 7.61 -0.71 18.06
N THR A 730 7.44 0.53 17.61
CA THR A 730 8.07 1.72 18.21
C THR A 730 7.04 2.84 18.31
N TRP A 731 6.87 3.40 19.51
CA TRP A 731 5.96 4.53 19.78
C TRP A 731 6.76 5.76 20.19
N THR A 732 6.22 6.96 20.02
CA THR A 732 6.85 8.19 20.51
C THR A 732 6.08 8.71 21.73
N LYS A 733 6.69 8.68 22.91
CA LYS A 733 6.15 9.30 24.14
C LYS A 733 6.87 10.63 24.40
N ARG A 734 6.09 11.70 24.48
CA ARG A 734 6.53 13.06 24.83
C ARG A 734 6.00 13.39 26.21
N SER A 735 6.88 13.61 27.18
CA SER A 735 6.51 13.84 28.59
C SER A 735 7.06 15.16 29.12
N GLN A 736 6.36 15.78 30.09
CA GLN A 736 6.77 17.04 30.71
C GLN A 736 6.78 16.97 32.25
N LYS A 737 7.72 16.19 32.81
CA LYS A 737 7.83 15.94 34.28
C LYS A 737 7.90 17.18 35.18
N ALA A 738 8.31 18.33 34.65
CA ALA A 738 8.35 19.60 35.39
C ALA A 738 7.58 20.70 34.64
N LEU A 739 6.75 21.46 35.36
CA LEU A 739 5.83 22.47 34.81
C LEU A 739 6.47 23.49 33.84
N LEU A 740 7.73 23.86 34.10
CA LEU A 740 8.53 24.78 33.28
C LEU A 740 9.72 24.08 32.58
N GLY A 741 9.86 22.76 32.73
CA GLY A 741 10.89 21.98 32.05
C GLY A 741 10.60 21.84 30.56
N LYS A 742 11.63 21.67 29.74
CA LYS A 742 11.45 21.30 28.33
C LYS A 742 10.80 19.91 28.26
N PRO A 743 9.85 19.66 27.33
CA PRO A 743 9.34 18.32 27.12
C PRO A 743 10.47 17.39 26.67
N LYS A 744 10.49 16.16 27.20
CA LYS A 744 11.40 15.10 26.75
C LYS A 744 10.64 14.20 25.78
N GLU A 745 11.28 13.87 24.67
CA GLU A 745 10.79 12.89 23.70
C GLU A 745 11.57 11.58 23.86
N GLU A 746 10.85 10.48 23.96
CA GLU A 746 11.36 9.12 24.17
C GLU A 746 10.70 8.18 23.15
N ALA A 747 11.52 7.41 22.42
CA ALA A 747 11.02 6.36 21.54
C ALA A 747 10.89 5.07 22.36
N LEU A 748 9.67 4.60 22.58
CA LEU A 748 9.39 3.40 23.36
C LEU A 748 9.47 2.16 22.48
N HIS A 749 10.50 1.35 22.69
CA HIS A 749 10.64 0.02 22.08
C HIS A 749 10.04 -1.08 22.97
N THR A 750 9.99 -2.32 22.47
CA THR A 750 9.28 -3.46 23.08
C THR A 750 9.49 -3.63 24.59
N GLU A 751 10.72 -3.53 25.09
CA GLU A 751 11.02 -3.66 26.53
C GLU A 751 10.38 -2.56 27.37
N GLU A 752 10.42 -1.33 26.86
CA GLU A 752 9.88 -0.15 27.54
C GLU A 752 8.36 -0.11 27.49
N GLN A 753 7.76 -0.65 26.43
CA GLN A 753 6.33 -0.90 26.32
C GLN A 753 5.85 -1.93 27.35
N GLN A 754 6.65 -2.97 27.65
CA GLN A 754 6.32 -3.91 28.74
C GLN A 754 6.52 -3.25 30.12
N ARG A 755 7.54 -2.40 30.31
CA ARG A 755 7.73 -1.62 31.55
C ARG A 755 6.55 -0.67 31.84
N GLU A 756 6.11 0.07 30.82
CA GLU A 756 4.92 0.95 30.90
C GLU A 756 3.64 0.14 31.17
N LYS A 757 3.51 -1.03 30.52
CA LYS A 757 2.39 -1.96 30.78
C LYS A 757 2.40 -2.47 32.22
N GLN A 758 3.54 -2.91 32.75
CA GLN A 758 3.62 -3.44 34.11
C GLN A 758 3.22 -2.36 35.13
N ALA A 759 3.81 -1.16 35.03
CA ALA A 759 3.45 -0.04 35.91
C ALA A 759 1.97 0.37 35.80
N ALA A 760 1.35 0.21 34.62
CA ALA A 760 -0.08 0.39 34.44
C ALA A 760 -0.91 -0.71 35.11
N PHE A 761 -0.47 -1.97 35.07
CA PHE A 761 -1.15 -3.10 35.73
C PHE A 761 -0.99 -3.06 37.25
N ASP A 762 0.20 -2.74 37.77
CA ASP A 762 0.46 -2.57 39.21
C ASP A 762 -0.48 -1.49 39.79
N LEU A 763 -0.69 -0.40 39.04
CA LEU A 763 -1.66 0.64 39.40
C LEU A 763 -3.11 0.15 39.31
N LEU A 764 -3.48 -0.68 38.32
CA LEU A 764 -4.84 -1.24 38.23
C LEU A 764 -5.15 -2.25 39.34
N ASP A 765 -4.16 -3.04 39.78
CA ASP A 765 -4.31 -3.95 40.91
C ASP A 765 -4.61 -3.16 42.20
N ALA A 766 -3.78 -2.15 42.51
CA ALA A 766 -3.98 -1.25 43.65
C ALA A 766 -5.31 -0.46 43.59
N LEU A 767 -5.73 -0.02 42.39
CA LEU A 767 -6.98 0.72 42.16
C LEU A 767 -8.24 -0.16 42.10
N SER A 768 -8.09 -1.47 41.96
CA SER A 768 -9.22 -2.44 41.96
C SER A 768 -9.27 -3.31 43.21
N CYS A 769 -8.35 -3.13 44.16
CA CYS A 769 -8.15 -4.05 45.30
C CYS A 769 -8.06 -5.51 44.81
N SER A 770 -7.19 -5.77 43.83
CA SER A 770 -7.07 -7.05 43.13
C SER A 770 -8.40 -7.59 42.61
N GLY A 771 -9.09 -6.78 41.81
CA GLY A 771 -10.36 -7.12 41.15
C GLY A 771 -11.62 -7.07 42.01
N ALA A 772 -11.52 -6.85 43.33
CA ALA A 772 -12.68 -6.76 44.22
C ALA A 772 -13.55 -5.50 43.99
N LEU A 773 -12.94 -4.40 43.55
CA LEU A 773 -13.60 -3.13 43.25
C LEU A 773 -13.75 -2.96 41.72
N PRO A 774 -14.98 -2.92 41.16
CA PRO A 774 -15.19 -2.68 39.73
C PRO A 774 -14.71 -1.29 39.31
N ILE A 775 -14.30 -1.14 38.05
CA ILE A 775 -13.86 0.14 37.48
C ILE A 775 -15.01 0.84 36.76
N ALA A 776 -15.39 2.02 37.25
CA ALA A 776 -16.44 2.85 36.67
C ALA A 776 -15.86 3.94 35.73
N CYS A 777 -16.74 4.60 34.97
CA CYS A 777 -16.42 5.77 34.13
C CYS A 777 -15.40 5.49 33.00
N CYS A 778 -15.36 4.28 32.46
CA CYS A 778 -14.55 3.96 31.28
C CYS A 778 -15.14 4.54 29.97
N SER A 779 -14.33 4.57 28.92
CA SER A 779 -14.80 4.66 27.52
C SER A 779 -14.16 3.54 26.70
N LEU A 780 -14.98 2.70 26.07
CA LEU A 780 -14.54 1.61 25.20
C LEU A 780 -14.82 1.94 23.73
N HIS A 781 -13.76 2.03 22.92
CA HIS A 781 -13.84 2.19 21.48
C HIS A 781 -13.48 0.86 20.81
N VAL A 782 -14.48 0.23 20.21
CA VAL A 782 -14.34 -0.99 19.41
C VAL A 782 -14.18 -0.58 17.95
N VAL A 783 -13.09 -0.99 17.30
CA VAL A 783 -12.74 -0.58 15.93
C VAL A 783 -12.67 -1.82 15.02
N VAL A 784 -13.56 -1.86 14.03
CA VAL A 784 -13.55 -2.81 12.92
C VAL A 784 -12.99 -2.11 11.69
N ALA A 785 -12.03 -2.71 11.00
CA ALA A 785 -11.46 -2.16 9.78
C ALA A 785 -11.73 -3.06 8.55
N ALA A 786 -11.96 -2.43 7.41
CA ALA A 786 -12.02 -3.08 6.11
C ALA A 786 -11.28 -2.21 5.07
N THR A 787 -10.76 -2.84 4.03
CA THR A 787 -10.05 -2.17 2.93
C THR A 787 -10.72 -2.52 1.61
N HIS A 788 -11.19 -1.53 0.87
CA HIS A 788 -11.58 -1.69 -0.53
C HIS A 788 -10.32 -1.69 -1.40
N ALA A 789 -10.05 -2.79 -2.09
CA ALA A 789 -8.90 -2.93 -2.99
C ALA A 789 -9.35 -2.79 -4.45
N PHE A 790 -8.77 -1.84 -5.19
CA PHE A 790 -8.91 -1.72 -6.63
C PHE A 790 -7.66 -2.30 -7.32
N ASP A 791 -7.85 -3.14 -8.34
CA ASP A 791 -6.75 -3.86 -9.02
C ASP A 791 -5.77 -2.97 -9.81
N GLN A 792 -6.10 -1.70 -10.00
CA GLN A 792 -5.35 -0.75 -10.83
C GLN A 792 -5.27 0.64 -10.17
N SER A 793 -4.49 1.54 -10.78
CA SER A 793 -4.41 2.94 -10.35
C SER A 793 -5.75 3.67 -10.53
N LEU A 794 -5.98 4.75 -9.78
CA LEU A 794 -7.23 5.54 -9.81
C LEU A 794 -7.68 5.92 -11.24
N LEU A 795 -6.76 6.40 -12.10
CA LEU A 795 -7.09 6.77 -13.48
C LEU A 795 -7.36 5.54 -14.36
N ASP A 796 -6.70 4.42 -14.09
CA ASP A 796 -6.91 3.17 -14.82
C ASP A 796 -8.24 2.51 -14.40
N THR A 797 -8.66 2.62 -13.15
CA THR A 797 -10.02 2.25 -12.72
C THR A 797 -11.08 3.04 -13.48
N VAL A 798 -10.94 4.36 -13.55
CA VAL A 798 -11.91 5.22 -14.27
C VAL A 798 -11.93 4.89 -15.77
N ILE A 799 -10.77 4.70 -16.40
CA ILE A 799 -10.67 4.64 -17.88
C ILE A 799 -10.52 3.22 -18.42
N GLN A 800 -9.62 2.40 -17.88
CA GLN A 800 -9.33 1.04 -18.38
C GLN A 800 -10.34 -0.01 -17.90
N GLN A 801 -10.90 0.16 -16.69
CA GLN A 801 -12.04 -0.65 -16.25
C GLN A 801 -13.38 -0.07 -16.72
N ASN A 802 -13.44 1.23 -17.04
CA ASN A 802 -14.67 2.01 -17.25
C ASN A 802 -15.59 1.95 -16.01
N VAL A 803 -15.02 2.17 -14.82
CA VAL A 803 -15.71 2.05 -13.52
C VAL A 803 -15.53 3.32 -12.70
N ASN A 804 -16.62 3.91 -12.22
CA ASN A 804 -16.56 4.98 -11.23
C ASN A 804 -16.16 4.40 -9.84
N PRO A 805 -14.98 4.75 -9.28
CA PRO A 805 -14.56 4.27 -7.97
C PRO A 805 -15.39 4.85 -6.82
N ILE A 806 -16.09 5.98 -7.04
CA ILE A 806 -16.96 6.61 -6.02
C ILE A 806 -18.12 5.66 -5.71
N GLU A 807 -18.89 5.25 -6.72
CA GLU A 807 -20.06 4.36 -6.57
C GLU A 807 -19.72 3.01 -5.92
N LYS A 808 -18.59 2.41 -6.30
CA LYS A 808 -18.10 1.15 -5.68
C LYS A 808 -17.78 1.35 -4.19
N LEU A 809 -17.24 2.51 -3.82
CA LEU A 809 -16.93 2.84 -2.43
C LEU A 809 -18.16 3.32 -1.64
N GLU A 810 -19.16 3.95 -2.28
CA GLU A 810 -20.47 4.25 -1.68
C GLU A 810 -21.17 2.96 -1.24
N ARG A 811 -21.25 1.96 -2.14
CA ARG A 811 -21.78 0.62 -1.83
C ARG A 811 -21.04 -0.03 -0.65
N SER A 812 -19.71 0.06 -0.67
CA SER A 812 -18.87 -0.48 0.41
C SER A 812 -19.14 0.21 1.75
N SER A 813 -19.28 1.54 1.73
CA SER A 813 -19.61 2.34 2.90
C SER A 813 -21.00 1.98 3.45
N LEU A 814 -21.98 1.70 2.58
CA LEU A 814 -23.32 1.26 2.97
C LEU A 814 -23.34 -0.17 3.53
N LEU A 815 -22.61 -1.13 2.95
CA LEU A 815 -22.47 -2.49 3.49
C LEU A 815 -21.87 -2.48 4.91
N VAL A 816 -20.88 -1.61 5.13
CA VAL A 816 -20.29 -1.39 6.46
C VAL A 816 -21.28 -0.68 7.39
N ALA A 817 -21.91 0.42 6.96
CA ALA A 817 -22.81 1.22 7.80
C ALA A 817 -24.05 0.44 8.25
N THR A 818 -24.67 -0.33 7.35
CA THR A 818 -25.80 -1.22 7.66
C THR A 818 -25.43 -2.37 8.60
N THR A 819 -24.13 -2.64 8.80
CA THR A 819 -23.64 -3.67 9.73
C THR A 819 -23.29 -3.09 11.09
N ILE A 820 -22.72 -1.88 11.15
CA ILE A 820 -22.47 -1.20 12.43
C ILE A 820 -23.77 -0.70 13.05
N HIS A 821 -24.63 -0.03 12.28
CA HIS A 821 -25.89 0.53 12.78
C HIS A 821 -27.03 -0.48 12.92
N ASP A 822 -26.86 -1.70 12.37
CA ASP A 822 -27.87 -2.76 12.32
C ASP A 822 -29.24 -2.24 11.82
N ALA A 823 -29.21 -1.63 10.64
CA ALA A 823 -30.33 -0.90 10.05
C ALA A 823 -30.27 -0.95 8.52
N PRO A 824 -31.43 -0.93 7.81
CA PRO A 824 -31.47 -1.01 6.35
C PRO A 824 -30.90 0.25 5.68
N ALA A 825 -30.23 0.09 4.54
CA ALA A 825 -29.49 1.16 3.84
C ALA A 825 -30.34 2.41 3.58
N GLY A 826 -31.61 2.22 3.19
CA GLY A 826 -32.56 3.31 2.94
C GLY A 826 -32.81 4.22 4.14
N ARG A 827 -32.70 3.72 5.39
CA ARG A 827 -32.83 4.54 6.61
C ARG A 827 -31.64 5.48 6.80
N LEU A 828 -30.44 5.02 6.45
CA LEU A 828 -29.16 5.67 6.72
C LEU A 828 -28.86 6.83 5.74
N LEU A 829 -29.24 6.66 4.48
CA LEU A 829 -29.06 7.65 3.41
C LEU A 829 -29.96 8.88 3.59
N ARG A 830 -29.50 10.03 3.08
CA ARG A 830 -30.40 11.17 2.83
C ARG A 830 -31.35 10.85 1.69
N ASP A 831 -32.57 11.34 1.79
CA ASP A 831 -33.61 11.09 0.80
C ASP A 831 -33.26 11.69 -0.59
N GLU A 832 -32.62 12.87 -0.61
CA GLU A 832 -32.05 13.56 -1.79
C GLU A 832 -31.14 12.68 -2.67
N VAL A 833 -30.38 11.76 -2.07
CA VAL A 833 -29.39 10.94 -2.79
C VAL A 833 -29.86 9.50 -3.01
N ARG A 834 -30.98 9.08 -2.40
CA ARG A 834 -31.41 7.67 -2.40
C ARG A 834 -31.63 7.14 -3.81
N GLU A 835 -32.25 7.93 -4.69
CA GLU A 835 -32.55 7.52 -6.07
C GLU A 835 -31.28 7.29 -6.91
N ARG A 836 -30.34 8.25 -6.92
CA ARG A 836 -29.03 8.10 -7.57
C ARG A 836 -28.26 6.90 -7.00
N VAL A 837 -28.26 6.73 -5.68
CA VAL A 837 -27.57 5.60 -5.03
C VAL A 837 -28.24 4.28 -5.43
N ALA A 838 -29.57 4.22 -5.53
CA ALA A 838 -30.27 3.02 -6.00
C ALA A 838 -29.98 2.70 -7.47
N ARG A 839 -29.96 3.70 -8.37
CA ARG A 839 -29.74 3.47 -9.81
C ARG A 839 -28.29 3.09 -10.15
N PHE A 840 -27.30 3.73 -9.54
CA PHE A 840 -25.89 3.60 -9.96
C PHE A 840 -25.00 2.88 -8.94
N ALA A 841 -25.17 3.16 -7.64
CA ALA A 841 -24.21 2.69 -6.63
C ALA A 841 -24.59 1.34 -6.00
N ALA A 842 -25.84 1.13 -5.59
CA ALA A 842 -26.28 0.00 -4.78
C ALA A 842 -27.78 -0.37 -4.97
N PRO A 843 -28.19 -0.82 -6.17
CA PRO A 843 -29.58 -1.24 -6.45
C PRO A 843 -30.07 -2.34 -5.49
N GLU A 844 -29.26 -3.38 -5.27
CA GLU A 844 -29.59 -4.53 -4.39
C GLU A 844 -29.95 -4.12 -2.96
N LEU A 845 -29.30 -3.09 -2.42
CA LEU A 845 -29.48 -2.64 -1.04
C LEU A 845 -30.69 -1.72 -0.85
N LEU A 846 -31.33 -1.30 -1.94
CA LEU A 846 -32.40 -0.30 -1.96
C LEU A 846 -33.64 -0.73 -2.77
N GLY A 847 -33.60 -1.89 -3.43
CA GLY A 847 -34.70 -2.39 -4.27
C GLY A 847 -34.81 -1.68 -5.62
N GLY A 848 -33.70 -1.16 -6.15
CA GLY A 848 -33.66 -0.55 -7.49
C GLY A 848 -33.61 -1.60 -8.60
N ASP A 849 -34.41 -1.42 -9.66
CA ASP A 849 -34.40 -2.31 -10.82
C ASP A 849 -33.05 -2.25 -11.56
N ALA A 850 -32.30 -3.36 -11.52
CA ALA A 850 -30.97 -3.46 -12.14
C ALA A 850 -30.99 -3.24 -13.66
N ALA A 851 -32.14 -3.43 -14.32
CA ALA A 851 -32.33 -3.19 -15.74
C ALA A 851 -32.10 -1.71 -16.14
N ALA A 852 -32.35 -0.75 -15.25
CA ALA A 852 -32.26 0.69 -15.54
C ALA A 852 -30.82 1.27 -15.56
N ALA A 853 -29.82 0.42 -15.40
CA ALA A 853 -28.40 0.78 -15.46
C ALA A 853 -27.77 0.63 -16.86
N GLY A 854 -28.43 -0.07 -17.79
CA GLY A 854 -27.93 -0.29 -19.15
C GLY A 854 -28.23 0.84 -20.15
N GLU A 855 -29.28 1.62 -19.92
CA GLU A 855 -29.73 2.69 -20.81
C GLU A 855 -29.64 4.08 -20.15
N GLY A 856 -29.21 5.08 -20.93
CA GLY A 856 -29.19 6.49 -20.51
C GLY A 856 -27.86 7.00 -19.93
N ALA A 857 -26.73 6.70 -20.57
CA ALA A 857 -25.42 7.31 -20.25
C ALA A 857 -25.19 8.69 -20.93
N VAL A 858 -26.23 9.30 -21.50
CA VAL A 858 -26.21 10.60 -22.20
C VAL A 858 -27.53 11.32 -21.90
N ALA A 859 -27.46 12.58 -21.46
CA ALA A 859 -28.57 13.41 -20.94
C ALA A 859 -29.28 12.75 -19.72
N ASP A 860 -29.10 13.19 -18.46
CA ASP A 860 -29.29 14.56 -17.96
C ASP A 860 -28.55 14.81 -16.65
N LEU A 861 -27.98 16.01 -16.50
CA LEU A 861 -27.83 16.83 -15.28
C LEU A 861 -27.44 18.26 -15.75
N PRO A 862 -27.84 19.35 -15.05
CA PRO A 862 -27.75 20.72 -15.55
C PRO A 862 -26.37 21.39 -15.38
#